data_AF-A0A7K1RI28-F1
#
_entry.id   AF-A0A7K1RI28-F1
#
_cell.length_a   1.000
_cell.length_b   1.000
_cell.length_c   1.000
_cell.angle_alpha   90.00
_cell.angle_beta   90.00
_cell.angle_gamma   90.00
#
_symmetry.space_group_name_H-M   'P 1'
#
loop_
_entity.id
_entity.type
_entity.pdbx_description
1 polymer ?
#
loop_
_entity_poly.entity_id
_entity_poly.type
_entity_poly.pdbx_seq_one_letter_code
_entity_poly.pdbx_strand_id
1 'polypeptide(L)'
;MVSTYIGYDLVNRDMKASLKRVSQEPEVAREQKYYQENIGKVKTVDDFMNDDRLYQYTMKANGLEDMTYAKAFMKKVLESDLSDENSYANKLSDDRYRDFARSFNFSAETADIQTDKQEEDVIGLYKQSLVTEGDDAKEEVQYYDSAIDKVTNVDDLLKNSRLTKFVLESYGLDTKYYSTDHLKKVLTSDVNDSTSYVNTLTTNKSDYLNIAKAFSFNTDGSLKNATAQTSEQKTEMEDLYLEEVPSTETAYQAEREAAYYKEKIATVTKASDITGDSRLFSYVKTALGMDKNTLKSTFENIVTSDLNDANSYANTQGKVKGEYAKIAAMFNFDTSGNATAGNAQSETQLAQTASGYMTNYDDQDQADLDSLTTYYSTQMKSIAKVDDLLGNEKIYDMVMKAYGIETDEFSKADLKKVLTSDMNDPKSYANKTRDERLISLASAFNFKEDGTADVPLLAQSERTITEVAKDYIVQKTRFLEGTEQTEAKTKAEEDSKYYQENIVKVTSVTDLLKDRKLVDFGLTAHGLDPEDVSDDMLKQLFSSDLTDPKSFANTQSDEDYAKFVASYNFDSSGKISQENADGVQNRSETFNTENLYLHQTLENEQGESDQGVRLALYWDRMSSTITSAYDILGDTALLEVFRTAYSLPSDMSNMDIEQQKKVIEKKMDLKDLSDPEKQKKFLQRFTAMYDLENNTGSSANAALTILGGSSSTSGISASLLESVNSL
;
A
#
# COMPACT_ATOMS: atom_id res chain seq x y z
N MET A 1 17.36 -39.79 41.20
CA MET A 1 16.60 -38.80 40.42
C MET A 1 17.53 -37.67 40.06
N VAL A 2 17.54 -37.26 38.80
CA VAL A 2 18.20 -36.03 38.35
C VAL A 2 17.41 -34.87 38.96
N SER A 3 18.06 -33.77 39.38
CA SER A 3 17.32 -32.62 39.92
C SER A 3 16.47 -31.97 38.82
N THR A 4 15.29 -31.46 39.16
CA THR A 4 14.35 -30.82 38.22
C THR A 4 15.03 -29.73 37.39
N TYR A 5 15.95 -28.95 37.99
CA TYR A 5 16.70 -27.91 37.27
C TYR A 5 17.54 -28.46 36.11
N ILE A 6 18.18 -29.62 36.29
CA ILE A 6 19.04 -30.21 35.26
C ILE A 6 18.17 -30.80 34.13
N GLY A 7 17.01 -31.37 34.47
CA GLY A 7 16.04 -31.83 33.47
C GLY A 7 15.57 -30.68 32.59
N TYR A 8 15.14 -29.57 33.21
CA TYR A 8 14.76 -28.36 32.49
C TYR A 8 15.92 -27.76 31.68
N ASP A 9 17.11 -27.56 32.28
CA ASP A 9 18.26 -26.93 31.62
C ASP A 9 18.75 -27.76 30.42
N LEU A 10 18.71 -29.09 30.50
CA LEU A 10 19.09 -29.98 29.40
C LEU A 10 18.16 -29.83 28.19
N VAL A 11 16.86 -29.70 28.44
CA VAL A 11 15.85 -29.50 27.38
C VAL A 11 15.94 -28.07 26.83
N ASN A 12 15.96 -27.06 27.71
CA ASN A 12 15.90 -25.66 27.29
C ASN A 12 17.17 -25.20 26.55
N ARG A 13 18.35 -25.67 26.97
CA ARG A 13 19.63 -25.28 26.34
C ARG A 13 19.70 -25.65 24.86
N ASP A 14 18.96 -26.67 24.44
CA ASP A 14 18.81 -27.05 23.03
C ASP A 14 17.35 -27.38 22.72
N MET A 15 16.47 -26.39 22.97
CA MET A 15 15.03 -26.50 22.74
C MET A 15 14.74 -26.97 21.30
N LYS A 16 15.47 -26.42 20.33
CA LYS A 16 15.31 -26.77 18.91
C LYS A 16 15.60 -28.23 18.60
N ALA A 17 16.70 -28.79 19.12
CA ALA A 17 16.97 -30.21 18.93
C ALA A 17 15.94 -31.08 19.65
N SER A 18 15.38 -30.60 20.77
CA SER A 18 14.30 -31.29 21.49
C SER A 18 12.99 -31.30 20.69
N LEU A 19 12.51 -30.15 20.23
CA LEU A 19 11.33 -30.03 19.36
C LEU A 19 11.50 -30.80 18.05
N LYS A 20 12.71 -30.80 17.47
CA LYS A 20 13.02 -31.59 16.28
C LYS A 20 12.94 -33.10 16.51
N ARG A 21 13.29 -33.58 17.71
CA ARG A 21 13.13 -35.00 18.06
C ARG A 21 11.65 -35.34 18.16
N VAL A 22 10.87 -34.50 18.86
CA VAL A 22 9.41 -34.64 18.98
C VAL A 22 8.74 -34.63 17.60
N SER A 23 9.11 -33.70 16.71
CA SER A 23 8.51 -33.63 15.36
C SER A 23 8.85 -34.82 14.47
N GLN A 24 9.91 -35.58 14.78
CA GLN A 24 10.29 -36.80 14.06
C GLN A 24 9.61 -38.06 14.60
N GLU A 25 8.88 -37.96 15.71
CA GLU A 25 8.14 -39.10 16.24
C GLU A 25 7.03 -39.52 15.27
N PRO A 26 6.84 -40.84 15.01
CA PRO A 26 5.92 -41.30 13.98
C PRO A 26 4.47 -40.84 14.16
N GLU A 27 4.03 -40.66 15.40
CA GLU A 27 2.69 -40.15 15.70
C GLU A 27 2.59 -38.64 15.46
N VAL A 28 3.48 -37.86 16.07
CA VAL A 28 3.55 -36.40 15.90
C VAL A 28 3.65 -36.02 14.42
N ALA A 29 4.59 -36.63 13.69
CA ALA A 29 4.78 -36.37 12.25
C ALA A 29 3.52 -36.68 11.43
N ARG A 30 2.76 -37.72 11.82
CA ARG A 30 1.53 -38.12 11.13
C ARG A 30 0.37 -37.17 11.44
N GLU A 31 0.29 -36.65 12.66
CA GLU A 31 -0.71 -35.65 13.04
C GLU A 31 -0.41 -34.29 12.39
N GLN A 32 0.83 -33.81 12.46
CA GLN A 32 1.27 -32.56 11.81
C GLN A 32 1.04 -32.61 10.30
N LYS A 33 1.41 -33.72 9.64
CA LYS A 33 1.14 -33.90 8.21
C LYS A 33 -0.36 -33.85 7.88
N TYR A 34 -1.20 -34.49 8.70
CA TYR A 34 -2.65 -34.47 8.48
C TYR A 34 -3.22 -33.05 8.65
N TYR A 35 -2.75 -32.32 9.65
CA TYR A 35 -3.11 -30.93 9.86
C TYR A 35 -2.75 -30.06 8.63
N GLN A 36 -1.49 -30.11 8.18
CA GLN A 36 -1.01 -29.40 6.98
C GLN A 36 -1.82 -29.70 5.72
N GLU A 37 -2.16 -30.98 5.48
CA GLU A 37 -2.87 -31.39 4.27
C GLU A 37 -4.38 -31.04 4.28
N ASN A 38 -4.97 -30.72 5.44
CA ASN A 38 -6.43 -30.62 5.57
C ASN A 38 -6.94 -29.30 6.15
N ILE A 39 -6.16 -28.55 6.93
CA ILE A 39 -6.64 -27.31 7.55
C ILE A 39 -7.07 -26.26 6.52
N GLY A 40 -6.34 -26.10 5.41
CA GLY A 40 -6.71 -25.17 4.33
C GLY A 40 -7.99 -25.52 3.56
N LYS A 41 -8.50 -26.76 3.71
CA LYS A 41 -9.75 -27.21 3.09
C LYS A 41 -10.99 -26.82 3.91
N VAL A 42 -10.81 -26.50 5.18
CA VAL A 42 -11.89 -26.09 6.08
C VAL A 42 -12.38 -24.70 5.66
N LYS A 43 -13.70 -24.50 5.59
CA LYS A 43 -14.32 -23.22 5.22
C LYS A 43 -15.28 -22.68 6.28
N THR A 44 -15.85 -23.56 7.11
CA THR A 44 -16.82 -23.19 8.15
C THR A 44 -16.45 -23.79 9.49
N VAL A 45 -16.98 -23.20 10.57
CA VAL A 45 -16.86 -23.76 11.92
C VAL A 45 -17.38 -25.20 11.94
N ASP A 46 -18.45 -25.49 11.23
CA ASP A 46 -19.00 -26.85 11.17
C ASP A 46 -18.06 -27.83 10.46
N ASP A 47 -17.40 -27.44 9.37
CA ASP A 47 -16.40 -28.29 8.71
C ASP A 47 -15.27 -28.63 9.68
N PHE A 48 -14.78 -27.63 10.42
CA PHE A 48 -13.71 -27.79 11.39
C PHE A 48 -14.12 -28.73 12.54
N MET A 49 -15.30 -28.49 13.12
CA MET A 49 -15.79 -29.25 14.27
C MET A 49 -16.14 -30.71 13.90
N ASN A 50 -16.42 -30.98 12.63
CA ASN A 50 -16.69 -32.32 12.10
C ASN A 50 -15.42 -33.12 11.80
N ASP A 51 -14.26 -32.49 11.64
CA ASP A 51 -12.97 -33.18 11.57
C ASP A 51 -12.38 -33.36 12.98
N ASP A 52 -12.67 -34.51 13.60
CA ASP A 52 -12.20 -34.86 14.95
C ASP A 52 -10.69 -34.73 15.10
N ARG A 53 -9.93 -35.02 14.03
CA ARG A 53 -8.47 -35.09 14.07
C ARG A 53 -7.86 -33.69 14.02
N LEU A 54 -8.37 -32.81 13.16
CA LEU A 54 -7.99 -31.39 13.18
C LEU A 54 -8.36 -30.74 14.50
N TYR A 55 -9.57 -30.98 14.99
CA TYR A 55 -10.06 -30.41 16.24
C TYR A 55 -9.21 -30.85 17.45
N GLN A 56 -8.87 -32.15 17.56
CA GLN A 56 -8.00 -32.62 18.65
C GLN A 56 -6.59 -32.06 18.56
N TYR A 57 -6.02 -31.98 17.35
CA TYR A 57 -4.69 -31.44 17.12
C TYR A 57 -4.58 -29.98 17.61
N THR A 58 -5.52 -29.13 17.22
CA THR A 58 -5.48 -27.71 17.58
C THR A 58 -5.84 -27.47 19.05
N MET A 59 -6.76 -28.26 19.62
CA MET A 59 -7.05 -28.22 21.05
C MET A 59 -5.80 -28.59 21.84
N LYS A 60 -5.04 -29.59 21.39
CA LYS A 60 -3.74 -29.93 21.98
C LYS A 60 -2.74 -28.80 21.86
N ALA A 61 -2.55 -28.24 20.67
CA ALA A 61 -1.65 -27.10 20.47
C ALA A 61 -1.92 -25.97 21.47
N ASN A 62 -3.18 -25.65 21.74
CA ASN A 62 -3.56 -24.57 22.66
C ASN A 62 -3.65 -25.00 24.14
N GLY A 63 -3.17 -26.20 24.50
CA GLY A 63 -3.19 -26.71 25.88
C GLY A 63 -4.59 -27.01 26.42
N LEU A 64 -5.57 -27.22 25.54
CA LEU A 64 -6.98 -27.49 25.83
C LEU A 64 -7.34 -28.99 25.67
N GLU A 65 -6.36 -29.89 25.79
CA GLU A 65 -6.52 -31.35 25.58
C GLU A 65 -7.65 -31.97 26.42
N ASP A 66 -7.76 -31.53 27.67
CA ASP A 66 -8.79 -32.00 28.62
C ASP A 66 -10.21 -31.54 28.22
N MET A 67 -10.32 -30.56 27.33
CA MET A 67 -11.59 -29.94 26.91
C MET A 67 -12.04 -30.39 25.51
N THR A 68 -11.38 -31.38 24.93
CA THR A 68 -11.74 -31.96 23.62
C THR A 68 -13.15 -32.58 23.58
N TYR A 69 -13.77 -32.89 24.72
CA TYR A 69 -15.17 -33.32 24.78
C TYR A 69 -16.18 -32.16 24.62
N ALA A 70 -15.76 -30.92 24.87
CA ALA A 70 -16.64 -29.76 24.99
C ALA A 70 -16.94 -29.09 23.64
N LYS A 71 -17.25 -29.87 22.60
CA LYS A 71 -17.43 -29.37 21.22
C LYS A 71 -18.44 -28.23 21.08
N ALA A 72 -19.59 -28.33 21.74
CA ALA A 72 -20.62 -27.28 21.68
C ALA A 72 -20.17 -25.96 22.34
N PHE A 73 -19.31 -26.04 23.35
CA PHE A 73 -18.70 -24.86 23.97
C PHE A 73 -17.68 -24.24 22.99
N MET A 74 -16.79 -25.06 22.41
CA MET A 74 -15.79 -24.57 21.46
C MET A 74 -16.40 -24.00 20.17
N LYS A 75 -17.53 -24.55 19.71
CA LYS A 75 -18.28 -23.96 18.60
C LYS A 75 -18.68 -22.51 18.89
N LYS A 76 -19.20 -22.22 20.09
CA LYS A 76 -19.55 -20.84 20.49
C LYS A 76 -18.33 -19.93 20.63
N VAL A 77 -17.20 -20.49 21.06
CA VAL A 77 -15.93 -19.77 21.13
C VAL A 77 -15.49 -19.34 19.73
N LEU A 78 -15.52 -20.27 18.75
CA LEU A 78 -15.17 -19.99 17.35
C LEU A 78 -16.17 -19.08 16.62
N GLU A 79 -17.45 -19.10 17.01
CA GLU A 79 -18.49 -18.20 16.47
C GLU A 79 -18.47 -16.79 17.10
N SER A 80 -17.59 -16.54 18.08
CA SER A 80 -17.53 -15.24 18.77
C SER A 80 -16.85 -14.17 17.92
N ASP A 81 -17.47 -12.99 17.86
CA ASP A 81 -16.83 -11.78 17.34
C ASP A 81 -15.81 -11.25 18.36
N LEU A 82 -14.53 -11.43 18.07
CA LEU A 82 -13.45 -10.98 18.97
C LEU A 82 -13.29 -9.45 19.00
N SER A 83 -13.94 -8.71 18.10
CA SER A 83 -13.97 -7.24 18.13
C SER A 83 -14.98 -6.68 19.15
N ASP A 84 -16.01 -7.44 19.51
CA ASP A 84 -16.96 -7.08 20.57
C ASP A 84 -16.43 -7.49 21.94
N GLU A 85 -16.10 -6.52 22.80
CA GLU A 85 -15.65 -6.75 24.19
C GLU A 85 -16.63 -7.61 25.01
N ASN A 86 -17.91 -7.63 24.61
CA ASN A 86 -18.96 -8.41 25.27
C ASN A 86 -19.22 -9.79 24.66
N SER A 87 -18.44 -10.20 23.66
CA SER A 87 -18.60 -11.49 23.01
C SER A 87 -18.33 -12.66 23.96
N TYR A 88 -18.78 -13.86 23.56
CA TYR A 88 -18.72 -15.03 24.43
C TYR A 88 -17.26 -15.38 24.78
N ALA A 89 -16.36 -15.42 23.80
CA ALA A 89 -14.93 -15.67 24.02
C ALA A 89 -14.26 -14.57 24.87
N ASN A 90 -14.58 -13.29 24.67
CA ASN A 90 -13.99 -12.18 25.43
C ASN A 90 -14.42 -12.14 26.91
N LYS A 91 -15.52 -12.82 27.27
CA LYS A 91 -16.02 -12.94 28.65
C LYS A 91 -15.45 -14.14 29.41
N LEU A 92 -14.72 -15.04 28.75
CA LEU A 92 -14.11 -16.19 29.41
C LEU A 92 -12.92 -15.74 30.24
N SER A 93 -12.78 -16.32 31.43
CA SER A 93 -11.66 -16.01 32.34
C SER A 93 -10.35 -16.69 31.92
N ASP A 94 -10.42 -17.74 31.10
CA ASP A 94 -9.27 -18.47 30.58
C ASP A 94 -8.99 -17.97 29.16
N ASP A 95 -7.86 -17.29 29.01
CA ASP A 95 -7.47 -16.60 27.79
C ASP A 95 -7.19 -17.56 26.63
N ARG A 96 -6.85 -18.82 26.92
CA ARG A 96 -6.56 -19.83 25.90
C ARG A 96 -7.73 -20.07 24.96
N TYR A 97 -8.97 -19.87 25.40
CA TYR A 97 -10.14 -19.96 24.51
C TYR A 97 -10.22 -18.79 23.54
N ARG A 98 -9.88 -17.59 23.99
CA ARG A 98 -9.80 -16.40 23.14
C ARG A 98 -8.64 -16.53 22.17
N ASP A 99 -7.51 -17.04 22.61
CA ASP A 99 -6.34 -17.30 21.77
C ASP A 99 -6.61 -18.41 20.74
N PHE A 100 -7.33 -19.45 21.15
CA PHE A 100 -7.83 -20.49 20.24
C PHE A 100 -8.75 -19.88 19.18
N ALA A 101 -9.77 -19.11 19.56
CA ALA A 101 -10.64 -18.42 18.60
C ALA A 101 -9.84 -17.49 17.68
N ARG A 102 -8.86 -16.77 18.24
CA ARG A 102 -7.95 -15.90 17.50
C ARG A 102 -7.08 -16.69 16.53
N SER A 103 -6.84 -17.97 16.73
CA SER A 103 -6.10 -18.76 15.73
C SER A 103 -6.91 -19.08 14.47
N PHE A 104 -8.24 -18.87 14.46
CA PHE A 104 -9.11 -19.17 13.32
C PHE A 104 -9.90 -17.96 12.81
N ASN A 105 -9.97 -17.80 11.49
CA ASN A 105 -10.80 -16.84 10.80
C ASN A 105 -11.97 -17.56 10.08
N PHE A 106 -13.12 -17.63 10.76
CA PHE A 106 -14.37 -18.11 10.16
C PHE A 106 -15.32 -16.98 9.73
N SER A 107 -14.93 -15.73 9.97
CA SER A 107 -15.64 -14.55 9.49
C SER A 107 -15.24 -14.26 8.05
N ALA A 108 -16.19 -13.84 7.21
CA ALA A 108 -15.86 -13.47 5.84
C ALA A 108 -15.02 -12.19 5.83
N GLU A 109 -13.84 -12.24 5.21
CA GLU A 109 -13.05 -11.03 4.92
C GLU A 109 -13.80 -10.14 3.92
N THR A 110 -13.55 -8.84 4.01
CA THR A 110 -14.25 -7.85 3.19
C THR A 110 -13.76 -7.96 1.75
N ALA A 111 -14.66 -8.32 0.83
CA ALA A 111 -14.37 -8.28 -0.59
C ALA A 111 -14.23 -6.83 -1.05
N ASP A 112 -13.20 -6.55 -1.85
CA ASP A 112 -12.92 -5.23 -2.39
C ASP A 112 -12.28 -5.36 -3.77
N ILE A 113 -12.89 -4.67 -4.74
CA ILE A 113 -12.49 -4.74 -6.15
C ILE A 113 -11.09 -4.16 -6.36
N GLN A 114 -10.68 -3.20 -5.53
CA GLN A 114 -9.40 -2.56 -5.68
C GLN A 114 -8.93 -1.98 -4.35
N THR A 115 -7.75 -2.42 -3.90
CA THR A 115 -7.10 -1.85 -2.71
C THR A 115 -6.71 -0.39 -2.94
N ASP A 116 -6.54 0.38 -1.87
CA ASP A 116 -6.05 1.77 -1.93
C ASP A 116 -4.77 1.92 -2.78
N LYS A 117 -3.84 0.95 -2.69
CA LYS A 117 -2.60 0.99 -3.47
C LYS A 117 -2.83 0.70 -4.95
N GLN A 118 -3.66 -0.29 -5.27
CA GLN A 118 -4.01 -0.57 -6.66
C GLN A 118 -4.72 0.66 -7.27
N GLU A 119 -5.57 1.34 -6.51
CA GLU A 119 -6.23 2.58 -6.93
C GLU A 119 -5.22 3.71 -7.18
N GLU A 120 -4.30 3.95 -6.23
CA GLU A 120 -3.21 4.91 -6.38
C GLU A 120 -2.36 4.62 -7.63
N ASP A 121 -2.10 3.34 -7.93
CA ASP A 121 -1.35 2.92 -9.11
C ASP A 121 -2.10 3.23 -10.42
N VAL A 122 -3.39 2.94 -10.49
CA VAL A 122 -4.21 3.28 -11.68
C VAL A 122 -4.24 4.79 -11.89
N ILE A 123 -4.45 5.57 -10.84
CA ILE A 123 -4.44 7.04 -10.91
C ILE A 123 -3.06 7.55 -11.34
N GLY A 124 -1.99 6.99 -10.78
CA GLY A 124 -0.60 7.34 -11.12
C GLY A 124 -0.27 7.05 -12.58
N LEU A 125 -0.64 5.86 -13.07
CA LEU A 125 -0.49 5.47 -14.47
C LEU A 125 -1.29 6.37 -15.40
N TYR A 126 -2.53 6.72 -15.03
CA TYR A 126 -3.32 7.69 -15.80
C TYR A 126 -2.64 9.05 -15.89
N LYS A 127 -2.16 9.61 -14.76
CA LYS A 127 -1.41 10.88 -14.75
C LYS A 127 -0.15 10.80 -15.62
N GLN A 128 0.58 9.70 -15.54
CA GLN A 128 1.77 9.46 -16.37
C GLN A 128 1.43 9.37 -17.86
N SER A 129 0.26 8.83 -18.22
CA SER A 129 -0.19 8.78 -19.61
C SER A 129 -0.39 10.18 -20.21
N LEU A 130 -0.89 11.15 -19.43
CA LEU A 130 -1.05 12.54 -19.86
C LEU A 130 0.29 13.23 -20.09
N VAL A 131 1.27 12.96 -19.22
CA VAL A 131 2.64 13.47 -19.40
C VAL A 131 3.26 12.90 -20.67
N THR A 132 3.11 11.59 -20.88
CA THR A 132 3.64 10.89 -22.05
C THR A 132 3.04 11.43 -23.35
N GLU A 133 1.72 11.66 -23.36
CA GLU A 133 1.01 12.27 -24.49
C GLU A 133 1.54 13.67 -24.83
N GLY A 134 1.85 14.50 -23.83
CA GLY A 134 2.45 15.81 -24.04
C GLY A 134 3.88 15.75 -24.60
N ASP A 135 4.69 14.80 -24.13
CA ASP A 135 6.04 14.55 -24.64
C ASP A 135 6.02 14.06 -26.10
N ASP A 136 5.10 13.14 -26.42
CA ASP A 136 4.89 12.64 -27.78
C ASP A 136 4.46 13.78 -28.72
N ALA A 137 3.53 14.63 -28.28
CA ALA A 137 3.07 15.77 -29.08
C ALA A 137 4.20 16.77 -29.37
N LYS A 138 5.08 17.02 -28.39
CA LYS A 138 6.28 17.82 -28.59
C LYS A 138 7.24 17.19 -29.61
N GLU A 139 7.46 15.88 -29.55
CA GLU A 139 8.31 15.19 -30.54
C GLU A 139 7.73 15.32 -31.95
N GLU A 140 6.41 15.15 -32.11
CA GLU A 140 5.72 15.28 -33.39
C GLU A 140 5.83 16.70 -33.96
N VAL A 141 5.66 17.74 -33.13
CA VAL A 141 5.86 19.14 -33.56
C VAL A 141 7.29 19.38 -34.04
N GLN A 142 8.30 18.90 -33.30
CA GLN A 142 9.71 19.06 -33.70
C GLN A 142 10.04 18.31 -35.00
N TYR A 143 9.47 17.12 -35.17
CA TYR A 143 9.57 16.39 -36.42
C TYR A 143 8.94 17.18 -37.56
N TYR A 144 7.69 17.66 -37.40
CA TYR A 144 6.96 18.41 -38.41
C TYR A 144 7.72 19.65 -38.84
N ASP A 145 8.17 20.48 -37.88
CA ASP A 145 8.90 21.73 -38.12
C ASP A 145 10.09 21.53 -39.07
N SER A 146 10.87 20.46 -38.86
CA SER A 146 12.07 20.16 -39.64
C SER A 146 11.81 19.38 -40.94
N ALA A 147 10.74 18.61 -40.98
CA ALA A 147 10.42 17.74 -42.12
C ALA A 147 9.63 18.49 -43.19
N ILE A 148 8.75 19.43 -42.82
CA ILE A 148 7.92 20.14 -43.78
C ILE A 148 8.73 21.05 -44.71
N ASP A 149 9.86 21.60 -44.23
CA ASP A 149 10.78 22.42 -45.02
C ASP A 149 11.45 21.64 -46.17
N LYS A 150 11.39 20.30 -46.15
CA LYS A 150 11.95 19.43 -47.19
C LYS A 150 10.94 19.07 -48.28
N VAL A 151 9.67 19.43 -48.12
CA VAL A 151 8.60 19.13 -49.08
C VAL A 151 8.71 20.06 -50.29
N THR A 152 8.86 19.48 -51.48
CA THR A 152 8.99 20.23 -52.75
C THR A 152 7.79 20.08 -53.68
N ASN A 153 6.91 19.13 -53.38
CA ASN A 153 5.69 18.86 -54.12
C ASN A 153 4.62 18.29 -53.18
N VAL A 154 3.34 18.47 -53.50
CA VAL A 154 2.22 17.88 -52.76
C VAL A 154 2.36 16.36 -52.60
N ASP A 155 2.93 15.68 -53.59
CA ASP A 155 3.17 14.24 -53.54
C ASP A 155 4.24 13.84 -52.52
N ASP A 156 5.17 14.73 -52.15
CA ASP A 156 6.18 14.46 -51.11
C ASP A 156 5.53 14.48 -49.72
N LEU A 157 4.63 15.44 -49.47
CA LEU A 157 3.83 15.53 -48.24
C LEU A 157 2.97 14.27 -48.08
N LEU A 158 2.21 13.93 -49.12
CA LEU A 158 1.24 12.83 -49.10
C LEU A 158 1.86 11.43 -49.07
N LYS A 159 3.13 11.28 -49.46
CA LYS A 159 3.89 10.03 -49.29
C LYS A 159 4.43 9.85 -47.87
N ASN A 160 4.55 10.94 -47.10
CA ASN A 160 5.01 10.90 -45.73
C ASN A 160 3.79 10.77 -44.80
N SER A 161 3.54 9.54 -44.33
CA SER A 161 2.39 9.26 -43.47
C SER A 161 2.43 10.03 -42.15
N ARG A 162 3.63 10.29 -41.58
CA ARG A 162 3.78 11.06 -40.34
C ARG A 162 3.39 12.53 -40.55
N LEU A 163 3.86 13.17 -41.64
CA LEU A 163 3.44 14.53 -41.97
C LEU A 163 1.95 14.63 -42.31
N THR A 164 1.43 13.66 -43.07
CA THR A 164 -0.01 13.66 -43.43
C THR A 164 -0.88 13.45 -42.19
N LYS A 165 -0.48 12.55 -41.29
CA LYS A 165 -1.14 12.30 -40.01
C LYS A 165 -1.17 13.59 -39.17
N PHE A 166 -0.03 14.24 -38.98
CA PHE A 166 0.09 15.51 -38.27
C PHE A 166 -0.90 16.56 -38.81
N VAL A 167 -0.91 16.77 -40.13
CA VAL A 167 -1.83 17.74 -40.76
C VAL A 167 -3.30 17.40 -40.51
N LEU A 168 -3.68 16.12 -40.56
CA LEU A 168 -5.07 15.73 -40.31
C LEU A 168 -5.43 15.92 -38.83
N GLU A 169 -4.54 15.54 -37.91
CA GLU A 169 -4.73 15.68 -36.48
C GLU A 169 -4.83 17.14 -36.04
N SER A 170 -4.05 18.05 -36.62
CA SER A 170 -4.17 19.51 -36.38
C SER A 170 -5.56 20.09 -36.71
N TYR A 171 -6.37 19.39 -37.50
CA TYR A 171 -7.73 19.82 -37.85
C TYR A 171 -8.81 18.85 -37.34
N GLY A 172 -8.48 17.97 -36.39
CA GLY A 172 -9.42 17.01 -35.80
C GLY A 172 -9.99 16.01 -36.81
N LEU A 173 -9.26 15.72 -37.89
CA LEU A 173 -9.72 14.83 -38.96
C LEU A 173 -9.29 13.38 -38.71
N ASP A 174 -10.19 12.45 -39.04
CA ASP A 174 -9.94 11.01 -38.97
C ASP A 174 -8.73 10.61 -39.84
N THR A 175 -7.73 10.00 -39.19
CA THR A 175 -6.47 9.57 -39.81
C THR A 175 -6.52 8.16 -40.40
N LYS A 176 -7.59 7.41 -40.15
CA LYS A 176 -7.80 6.02 -40.58
C LYS A 176 -8.51 5.92 -41.93
N TYR A 177 -9.43 6.84 -42.24
CA TYR A 177 -10.33 6.73 -43.40
C TYR A 177 -10.22 7.85 -44.45
N TYR A 178 -9.01 8.38 -44.70
CA TYR A 178 -8.79 9.35 -45.79
C TYR A 178 -8.26 8.70 -47.08
N SER A 179 -8.46 9.37 -48.22
CA SER A 179 -7.82 8.97 -49.49
C SER A 179 -6.80 10.00 -49.94
N THR A 180 -5.64 9.53 -50.40
CA THR A 180 -4.56 10.39 -50.89
C THR A 180 -4.99 11.24 -52.09
N ASP A 181 -5.84 10.71 -52.97
CA ASP A 181 -6.40 11.46 -54.12
C ASP A 181 -7.30 12.61 -53.66
N HIS A 182 -8.12 12.38 -52.62
CA HIS A 182 -8.95 13.43 -52.04
C HIS A 182 -8.10 14.56 -51.46
N LEU A 183 -7.12 14.24 -50.61
CA LEU A 183 -6.23 15.24 -50.02
C LEU A 183 -5.41 15.97 -51.07
N LYS A 184 -4.93 15.28 -52.12
CA LYS A 184 -4.23 15.92 -53.23
C LYS A 184 -5.11 16.99 -53.89
N LYS A 185 -6.35 16.66 -54.22
CA LYS A 185 -7.29 17.63 -54.83
C LYS A 185 -7.62 18.79 -53.90
N VAL A 186 -7.69 18.57 -52.60
CA VAL A 186 -7.83 19.64 -51.59
C VAL A 186 -6.62 20.56 -51.62
N LEU A 187 -5.42 20.00 -51.43
CA LEU A 187 -4.16 20.76 -51.31
C LEU A 187 -3.77 21.51 -52.59
N THR A 188 -4.23 21.07 -53.76
CA THR A 188 -3.98 21.76 -55.05
C THR A 188 -5.16 22.63 -55.52
N SER A 189 -6.17 22.85 -54.69
CA SER A 189 -7.31 23.71 -55.05
C SER A 189 -6.98 25.19 -54.94
N ASP A 190 -7.43 26.00 -55.91
CA ASP A 190 -7.45 27.46 -55.72
C ASP A 190 -8.59 27.85 -54.77
N VAL A 191 -8.23 28.26 -53.56
CA VAL A 191 -9.18 28.63 -52.51
C VAL A 191 -10.03 29.87 -52.87
N ASN A 192 -9.59 30.70 -53.82
CA ASN A 192 -10.32 31.89 -54.26
C ASN A 192 -11.29 31.61 -55.42
N ASP A 193 -11.15 30.46 -56.10
CA ASP A 193 -12.08 30.04 -57.14
C ASP A 193 -13.26 29.30 -56.51
N SER A 194 -14.45 29.90 -56.60
CA SER A 194 -15.71 29.31 -56.10
C SER A 194 -16.05 27.93 -56.67
N THR A 195 -15.43 27.55 -57.79
CA THR A 195 -15.65 26.26 -58.48
C THR A 195 -14.56 25.23 -58.23
N SER A 196 -13.51 25.57 -57.46
CA SER A 196 -12.42 24.64 -57.13
C SER A 196 -12.91 23.48 -56.26
N TYR A 197 -12.19 22.35 -56.31
CA TYR A 197 -12.62 21.11 -55.66
C TYR A 197 -12.95 21.30 -54.17
N VAL A 198 -12.05 21.94 -53.41
CA VAL A 198 -12.28 22.22 -51.98
C VAL A 198 -13.53 23.07 -51.73
N ASN A 199 -13.85 24.01 -52.63
CA ASN A 199 -15.03 24.86 -52.53
C ASN A 199 -16.34 24.13 -52.88
N THR A 200 -16.26 22.97 -53.55
CA THR A 200 -17.42 22.12 -53.86
C THR A 200 -17.74 21.07 -52.78
N LEU A 201 -16.87 20.88 -51.79
CA LEU A 201 -17.07 19.88 -50.73
C LEU A 201 -18.29 20.22 -49.85
N THR A 202 -18.98 19.18 -49.37
CA THR A 202 -20.14 19.31 -48.47
C THR A 202 -19.85 18.83 -47.05
N THR A 203 -18.81 18.02 -46.86
CA THR A 203 -18.39 17.44 -45.57
C THR A 203 -17.01 17.98 -45.22
N ASN A 204 -16.82 18.43 -43.99
CA ASN A 204 -15.58 19.02 -43.45
C ASN A 204 -14.98 20.11 -44.35
N LYS A 205 -15.85 20.85 -45.07
CA LYS A 205 -15.43 21.85 -46.06
C LYS A 205 -14.55 22.93 -45.43
N SER A 206 -14.91 23.40 -44.23
CA SER A 206 -14.14 24.39 -43.48
C SER A 206 -12.70 23.92 -43.25
N ASP A 207 -12.56 22.68 -42.81
CA ASP A 207 -11.32 22.11 -42.32
C ASP A 207 -10.40 21.86 -43.52
N TYR A 208 -10.93 21.27 -44.60
CA TYR A 208 -10.20 21.12 -45.85
C TYR A 208 -9.84 22.45 -46.51
N LEU A 209 -10.68 23.48 -46.40
CA LEU A 209 -10.34 24.81 -46.89
C LEU A 209 -9.20 25.43 -46.07
N ASN A 210 -9.18 25.21 -44.76
CA ASN A 210 -8.10 25.67 -43.88
C ASN A 210 -6.80 24.91 -44.17
N ILE A 211 -6.86 23.58 -44.37
CA ILE A 211 -5.71 22.79 -44.85
C ILE A 211 -5.18 23.35 -46.17
N ALA A 212 -6.03 23.58 -47.17
CA ALA A 212 -5.59 24.12 -48.46
C ALA A 212 -4.94 25.51 -48.32
N LYS A 213 -5.43 26.36 -47.40
CA LYS A 213 -4.84 27.67 -47.09
C LYS A 213 -3.53 27.58 -46.31
N ALA A 214 -3.32 26.51 -45.55
CA ALA A 214 -2.11 26.32 -44.76
C ALA A 214 -0.89 25.99 -45.62
N PHE A 215 -1.08 25.65 -46.91
CA PHE A 215 -0.01 25.29 -47.84
C PHE A 215 0.06 26.21 -49.06
N SER A 216 1.26 26.29 -49.62
CA SER A 216 1.62 27.12 -50.77
C SER A 216 1.83 26.27 -52.03
N PHE A 217 0.89 25.38 -52.39
CA PHE A 217 0.96 24.59 -53.63
C PHE A 217 0.24 25.26 -54.80
N ASN A 218 0.74 25.03 -56.01
CA ASN A 218 0.05 25.34 -57.27
C ASN A 218 -0.94 24.22 -57.62
N THR A 219 -1.79 24.46 -58.63
CA THR A 219 -2.76 23.48 -59.12
C THR A 219 -2.12 22.22 -59.74
N ASP A 220 -0.84 22.29 -60.13
CA ASP A 220 -0.05 21.15 -60.59
C ASP A 220 0.70 20.42 -59.45
N GLY A 221 0.56 20.88 -58.20
CA GLY A 221 1.19 20.33 -57.01
C GLY A 221 2.60 20.82 -56.72
N SER A 222 3.20 21.64 -57.59
CA SER A 222 4.50 22.29 -57.33
C SER A 222 4.39 23.42 -56.29
N LEU A 223 5.52 23.84 -55.71
CA LEU A 223 5.51 24.98 -54.78
C LEU A 223 5.24 26.30 -55.50
N LYS A 224 4.36 27.11 -54.92
CA LYS A 224 4.14 28.53 -55.27
C LYS A 224 5.23 29.43 -54.70
N ASN A 225 5.79 29.05 -53.55
CA ASN A 225 6.82 29.77 -52.79
C ASN A 225 8.10 28.94 -52.67
N ALA A 226 9.10 29.42 -51.92
CA ALA A 226 10.34 28.68 -51.69
C ALA A 226 10.14 27.39 -50.87
N THR A 227 9.12 27.36 -50.02
CA THR A 227 8.76 26.27 -49.09
C THR A 227 7.27 25.94 -49.21
N ALA A 228 6.87 24.78 -48.71
CA ALA A 228 5.47 24.34 -48.68
C ALA A 228 4.58 25.21 -47.78
N GLN A 229 5.15 25.81 -46.73
CA GLN A 229 4.48 26.73 -45.82
C GLN A 229 5.35 27.97 -45.58
N THR A 230 4.72 29.11 -45.30
CA THR A 230 5.43 30.25 -44.68
C THR A 230 5.72 29.95 -43.20
N SER A 231 6.59 30.74 -42.58
CA SER A 231 6.86 30.61 -41.14
C SER A 231 5.58 30.75 -40.31
N GLU A 232 4.70 31.69 -40.66
CA GLU A 232 3.42 31.88 -39.96
C GLU A 232 2.48 30.68 -40.15
N GLN A 233 2.33 30.16 -41.37
CA GLN A 233 1.51 28.97 -41.65
C GLN A 233 2.01 27.74 -40.89
N LYS A 234 3.34 27.61 -40.76
CA LYS A 234 3.97 26.51 -40.03
C LYS A 234 3.68 26.62 -38.52
N THR A 235 3.93 27.79 -37.93
CA THR A 235 3.62 28.04 -36.50
C THR A 235 2.14 27.84 -36.19
N GLU A 236 1.23 28.29 -37.06
CA GLU A 236 -0.22 28.09 -36.89
C GLU A 236 -0.60 26.60 -36.92
N MET A 237 0.01 25.79 -37.80
CA MET A 237 -0.22 24.34 -37.82
C MET A 237 0.27 23.65 -36.54
N GLU A 238 1.45 24.03 -36.06
CA GLU A 238 2.01 23.51 -34.82
C GLU A 238 1.17 23.89 -33.59
N ASP A 239 0.67 25.14 -33.55
CA ASP A 239 -0.25 25.61 -32.50
C ASP A 239 -1.54 24.78 -32.51
N LEU A 240 -2.16 24.61 -33.70
CA LEU A 240 -3.37 23.81 -33.86
C LEU A 240 -3.17 22.35 -33.43
N TYR A 241 -2.01 21.77 -33.75
CA TYR A 241 -1.69 20.40 -33.32
C TYR A 241 -1.63 20.28 -31.79
N LEU A 242 -0.98 21.23 -31.11
CA LEU A 242 -0.89 21.22 -29.64
C LEU A 242 -2.22 21.54 -28.96
N GLU A 243 -3.13 22.27 -29.63
CA GLU A 243 -4.48 22.52 -29.13
C GLU A 243 -5.40 21.30 -29.29
N GLU A 244 -5.25 20.53 -30.37
CA GLU A 244 -6.20 19.45 -30.73
C GLU A 244 -5.79 18.05 -30.24
N VAL A 245 -4.48 17.76 -30.16
CA VAL A 245 -4.00 16.37 -29.95
C VAL A 245 -3.83 16.01 -28.48
N PRO A 246 -3.05 16.75 -27.67
CA PRO A 246 -2.94 16.47 -26.25
C PRO A 246 -4.28 16.66 -25.53
N SER A 247 -4.61 15.72 -24.66
CA SER A 247 -5.83 15.76 -23.83
C SER A 247 -5.81 16.87 -22.77
N THR A 248 -4.65 17.46 -22.50
CA THR A 248 -4.42 18.53 -21.52
C THR A 248 -3.39 19.51 -22.05
N GLU A 249 -3.46 20.76 -21.62
CA GLU A 249 -2.46 21.78 -21.88
C GLU A 249 -1.07 21.31 -21.45
N THR A 250 -0.10 21.44 -22.37
CA THR A 250 1.26 20.92 -22.16
C THR A 250 2.22 22.02 -21.75
N ALA A 251 3.26 21.68 -20.99
CA ALA A 251 4.33 22.62 -20.68
C ALA A 251 5.01 23.18 -21.95
N TYR A 252 5.11 22.37 -23.01
CA TYR A 252 5.67 22.80 -24.28
C TYR A 252 4.81 23.85 -24.99
N GLN A 253 3.49 23.69 -24.97
CA GLN A 253 2.55 24.70 -25.48
C GLN A 253 2.61 25.98 -24.65
N ALA A 254 2.66 25.86 -23.32
CA ALA A 254 2.78 27.01 -22.43
C ALA A 254 4.06 27.83 -22.68
N GLU A 255 5.19 27.16 -22.95
CA GLU A 255 6.44 27.80 -23.34
C GLU A 255 6.31 28.59 -24.66
N ARG A 256 5.60 28.02 -25.66
CA ARG A 256 5.34 28.69 -26.95
C ARG A 256 4.42 29.90 -26.78
N GLU A 257 3.38 29.80 -25.95
CA GLU A 257 2.50 30.92 -25.61
C GLU A 257 3.25 32.05 -24.88
N ALA A 258 4.15 31.70 -23.96
CA ALA A 258 4.98 32.69 -23.26
C ALA A 258 5.94 33.42 -24.21
N ALA A 259 6.50 32.71 -25.19
CA ALA A 259 7.33 33.31 -26.24
C ALA A 259 6.51 34.26 -27.13
N TYR A 260 5.31 33.82 -27.56
CA TYR A 260 4.37 34.65 -28.33
C TYR A 260 4.00 35.93 -27.57
N TYR A 261 3.62 35.79 -26.30
CA TYR A 261 3.26 36.92 -25.46
C TYR A 261 4.40 37.94 -25.37
N LYS A 262 5.62 37.47 -25.08
CA LYS A 262 6.81 38.31 -24.96
C LYS A 262 7.11 39.10 -26.23
N GLU A 263 6.94 38.50 -27.40
CA GLU A 263 7.12 39.18 -28.68
C GLU A 263 6.03 40.23 -28.92
N LYS A 264 4.76 39.85 -28.73
CA LYS A 264 3.61 40.70 -29.08
C LYS A 264 3.41 41.86 -28.11
N ILE A 265 3.57 41.64 -26.80
CA ILE A 265 3.38 42.68 -25.78
C ILE A 265 4.36 43.84 -25.95
N ALA A 266 5.54 43.59 -26.53
CA ALA A 266 6.53 44.63 -26.86
C ALA A 266 6.03 45.60 -27.95
N THR A 267 5.04 45.20 -28.76
CA THR A 267 4.45 46.02 -29.83
C THR A 267 3.20 46.77 -29.39
N VAL A 268 2.66 46.46 -28.20
CA VAL A 268 1.42 47.03 -27.67
C VAL A 268 1.64 48.49 -27.26
N THR A 269 0.83 49.38 -27.83
CA THR A 269 0.87 50.82 -27.52
C THR A 269 -0.39 51.29 -26.81
N LYS A 270 -1.48 50.52 -26.90
CA LYS A 270 -2.77 50.79 -26.26
C LYS A 270 -3.32 49.57 -25.53
N ALA A 271 -4.09 49.81 -24.48
CA ALA A 271 -4.80 48.75 -23.77
C ALA A 271 -5.72 47.93 -24.71
N SER A 272 -6.32 48.59 -25.70
CA SER A 272 -7.15 47.95 -26.73
C SER A 272 -6.38 47.03 -27.67
N ASP A 273 -5.05 47.17 -27.79
CA ASP A 273 -4.25 46.27 -28.62
C ASP A 273 -4.16 44.88 -27.94
N ILE A 274 -4.21 44.84 -26.60
CA ILE A 274 -4.27 43.57 -25.85
C ILE A 274 -5.62 42.89 -26.05
N THR A 275 -6.71 43.60 -25.81
CA THR A 275 -8.06 43.02 -25.93
C THR A 275 -8.49 42.79 -27.38
N GLY A 276 -7.82 43.44 -28.33
CA GLY A 276 -8.00 43.25 -29.77
C GLY A 276 -7.44 41.92 -30.28
N ASP A 277 -6.38 41.41 -29.66
CA ASP A 277 -5.78 40.10 -29.95
C ASP A 277 -6.32 39.05 -28.96
N SER A 278 -7.07 38.06 -29.47
CA SER A 278 -7.68 37.03 -28.62
C SER A 278 -6.65 36.16 -27.91
N ARG A 279 -5.52 35.84 -28.56
CA ARG A 279 -4.45 35.02 -27.99
C ARG A 279 -3.74 35.80 -26.87
N LEU A 280 -3.39 37.06 -27.13
CA LEU A 280 -2.77 37.93 -26.12
C LEU A 280 -3.68 38.16 -24.91
N PHE A 281 -4.97 38.40 -25.15
CA PHE A 281 -5.92 38.60 -24.05
C PHE A 281 -6.17 37.31 -23.27
N SER A 282 -6.21 36.15 -23.94
CA SER A 282 -6.32 34.85 -23.27
C SER A 282 -5.14 34.63 -22.32
N TYR A 283 -3.91 34.84 -22.83
CA TYR A 283 -2.69 34.74 -22.03
C TYR A 283 -2.74 35.63 -20.79
N VAL A 284 -3.11 36.91 -20.94
CA VAL A 284 -3.20 37.85 -19.81
C VAL A 284 -4.22 37.41 -18.77
N LYS A 285 -5.37 36.89 -19.19
CA LYS A 285 -6.38 36.39 -18.25
C LYS A 285 -5.82 35.23 -17.43
N THR A 286 -5.22 34.24 -18.08
CA THR A 286 -4.60 33.08 -17.41
C THR A 286 -3.47 33.52 -16.48
N ALA A 287 -2.56 34.36 -16.99
CA ALA A 287 -1.40 34.85 -16.25
C ALA A 287 -1.75 35.59 -14.96
N LEU A 288 -2.86 36.33 -14.96
CA LEU A 288 -3.28 37.16 -13.84
C LEU A 288 -4.42 36.52 -13.03
N GLY A 289 -4.76 35.25 -13.29
CA GLY A 289 -5.81 34.52 -12.58
C GLY A 289 -7.21 35.14 -12.75
N MET A 290 -7.45 35.79 -13.89
CA MET A 290 -8.72 36.43 -14.18
C MET A 290 -9.78 35.42 -14.59
N ASP A 291 -11.06 35.74 -14.35
CA ASP A 291 -12.18 34.93 -14.84
C ASP A 291 -12.11 34.80 -16.38
N LYS A 292 -12.22 33.56 -16.90
CA LYS A 292 -12.15 33.27 -18.33
C LYS A 292 -13.18 34.05 -19.16
N ASN A 293 -14.30 34.43 -18.54
CA ASN A 293 -15.38 35.23 -19.15
C ASN A 293 -15.20 36.75 -18.95
N THR A 294 -14.06 37.21 -18.44
CA THR A 294 -13.80 38.63 -18.25
C THR A 294 -13.97 39.38 -19.57
N LEU A 295 -14.84 40.40 -19.55
CA LEU A 295 -15.11 41.23 -20.73
C LEU A 295 -13.92 42.13 -21.05
N LYS A 296 -13.71 42.40 -22.35
CA LYS A 296 -12.69 43.34 -22.85
C LYS A 296 -12.78 44.70 -22.15
N SER A 297 -14.00 45.25 -22.04
CA SER A 297 -14.26 46.53 -21.38
C SER A 297 -13.94 46.52 -19.89
N THR A 298 -14.16 45.39 -19.20
CA THR A 298 -13.79 45.24 -17.79
C THR A 298 -12.28 45.31 -17.64
N PHE A 299 -11.54 44.56 -18.46
CA PHE A 299 -10.07 44.61 -18.44
C PHE A 299 -9.53 46.00 -18.74
N GLU A 300 -10.04 46.66 -19.79
CA GLU A 300 -9.65 48.03 -20.15
C GLU A 300 -9.90 49.00 -18.99
N ASN A 301 -11.08 48.99 -18.36
CA ASN A 301 -11.36 49.82 -17.20
C ASN A 301 -10.40 49.58 -16.02
N ILE A 302 -9.94 48.34 -15.84
CA ILE A 302 -8.95 48.00 -14.81
C ILE A 302 -7.61 48.64 -15.16
N VAL A 303 -7.06 48.33 -16.34
CA VAL A 303 -5.68 48.69 -16.69
C VAL A 303 -5.49 50.17 -17.02
N THR A 304 -6.57 50.92 -17.28
CA THR A 304 -6.54 52.39 -17.46
C THR A 304 -6.96 53.17 -16.21
N SER A 305 -7.12 52.51 -15.06
CA SER A 305 -7.47 53.19 -13.80
C SER A 305 -6.30 53.98 -13.22
N ASP A 306 -6.56 55.20 -12.74
CA ASP A 306 -5.59 55.94 -11.92
C ASP A 306 -5.51 55.33 -10.52
N LEU A 307 -4.41 54.64 -10.23
CA LEU A 307 -4.20 53.98 -8.93
C LEU A 307 -3.99 54.97 -7.77
N ASN A 308 -3.70 56.24 -8.05
CA ASN A 308 -3.59 57.28 -7.01
C ASN A 308 -4.96 57.83 -6.58
N ASP A 309 -6.00 57.65 -7.40
CA ASP A 309 -7.37 57.99 -7.02
C ASP A 309 -8.02 56.84 -6.27
N ALA A 310 -8.30 57.03 -4.98
CA ALA A 310 -8.96 56.04 -4.13
C ALA A 310 -10.35 55.62 -4.65
N ASN A 311 -10.98 56.42 -5.51
CA ASN A 311 -12.29 56.13 -6.11
C ASN A 311 -12.21 55.53 -7.52
N SER A 312 -11.00 55.25 -8.04
CA SER A 312 -10.85 54.67 -9.36
C SER A 312 -11.47 53.27 -9.44
N TYR A 313 -11.77 52.82 -10.67
CA TYR A 313 -12.42 51.53 -10.90
C TYR A 313 -11.59 50.38 -10.29
N ALA A 314 -10.27 50.37 -10.53
CA ALA A 314 -9.38 49.34 -9.97
C ALA A 314 -9.27 49.36 -8.43
N ASN A 315 -9.44 50.52 -7.78
CA ASN A 315 -9.38 50.65 -6.33
C ASN A 315 -10.71 50.31 -5.62
N THR A 316 -11.84 50.39 -6.33
CA THR A 316 -13.19 50.23 -5.75
C THR A 316 -13.92 48.96 -6.17
N GLN A 317 -13.55 48.35 -7.29
CA GLN A 317 -14.19 47.16 -7.85
C GLN A 317 -13.34 45.89 -7.64
N GLY A 318 -13.89 44.74 -8.04
CA GLY A 318 -13.26 43.42 -7.90
C GLY A 318 -14.00 42.53 -6.90
N LYS A 319 -13.84 41.22 -7.04
CA LYS A 319 -14.42 40.26 -6.09
C LYS A 319 -13.66 40.31 -4.75
N VAL A 320 -12.34 40.48 -4.84
CA VAL A 320 -11.45 40.65 -3.67
C VAL A 320 -10.91 42.08 -3.64
N LYS A 321 -10.96 42.72 -2.46
CA LYS A 321 -10.48 44.10 -2.30
C LYS A 321 -9.01 44.22 -2.73
N GLY A 322 -8.75 45.10 -3.69
CA GLY A 322 -7.40 45.39 -4.20
C GLY A 322 -6.90 44.43 -5.29
N GLU A 323 -7.71 43.46 -5.71
CA GLU A 323 -7.40 42.54 -6.82
C GLU A 323 -7.16 43.30 -8.14
N TYR A 324 -8.10 44.15 -8.53
CA TYR A 324 -8.00 44.93 -9.77
C TYR A 324 -6.85 45.95 -9.72
N ALA A 325 -6.57 46.54 -8.56
CA ALA A 325 -5.41 47.42 -8.38
C ALA A 325 -4.08 46.69 -8.65
N LYS A 326 -3.96 45.41 -8.23
CA LYS A 326 -2.79 44.58 -8.55
C LYS A 326 -2.69 44.32 -10.06
N ILE A 327 -3.80 43.98 -10.71
CA ILE A 327 -3.84 43.75 -12.17
C ILE A 327 -3.45 45.03 -12.92
N ALA A 328 -4.01 46.18 -12.55
CA ALA A 328 -3.68 47.45 -13.17
C ALA A 328 -2.19 47.81 -13.01
N ALA A 329 -1.60 47.53 -11.85
CA ALA A 329 -0.17 47.75 -11.59
C ALA A 329 0.77 46.87 -12.44
N MET A 330 0.25 45.84 -13.13
CA MET A 330 1.01 45.02 -14.07
C MET A 330 1.23 45.70 -15.44
N PHE A 331 0.57 46.82 -15.70
CA PHE A 331 0.63 47.52 -16.99
C PHE A 331 0.92 49.01 -16.82
N ASN A 332 1.48 49.62 -17.86
CA ASN A 332 1.92 51.01 -17.86
C ASN A 332 1.04 51.90 -18.77
N PHE A 333 -0.29 51.82 -18.62
CA PHE A 333 -1.22 52.65 -19.40
C PHE A 333 -1.64 53.92 -18.65
N ASP A 334 -1.89 55.01 -19.39
CA ASP A 334 -2.58 56.20 -18.87
C ASP A 334 -4.10 56.00 -18.84
N THR A 335 -4.81 56.99 -18.30
CA THR A 335 -6.29 56.97 -18.22
C THR A 335 -6.99 57.04 -19.57
N SER A 336 -6.26 57.34 -20.66
CA SER A 336 -6.74 57.28 -22.04
C SER A 336 -6.37 55.95 -22.72
N GLY A 337 -5.71 55.04 -22.00
CA GLY A 337 -5.31 53.72 -22.46
C GLY A 337 -4.02 53.68 -23.28
N ASN A 338 -3.21 54.73 -23.31
CA ASN A 338 -1.95 54.75 -24.04
C ASN A 338 -0.77 54.37 -23.13
N ALA A 339 0.23 53.66 -23.68
CA ALA A 339 1.43 53.30 -22.94
C ALA A 339 2.27 54.54 -22.56
N THR A 340 2.59 54.69 -21.27
CA THR A 340 3.23 55.88 -20.70
C THR A 340 4.76 55.83 -20.67
N ALA A 341 5.34 54.64 -20.82
CA ALA A 341 6.78 54.38 -20.74
C ALA A 341 7.38 53.80 -22.03
N GLY A 342 6.72 54.01 -23.17
CA GLY A 342 7.11 53.44 -24.47
C GLY A 342 6.68 51.98 -24.68
N ASN A 343 6.40 51.24 -23.61
CA ASN A 343 5.96 49.84 -23.63
C ASN A 343 4.77 49.63 -22.69
N ALA A 344 3.92 48.63 -22.99
CA ALA A 344 2.79 48.26 -22.13
C ALA A 344 3.20 47.65 -20.78
N GLN A 345 4.38 47.01 -20.70
CA GLN A 345 4.96 46.43 -19.49
C GLN A 345 6.46 46.75 -19.38
N SER A 346 6.95 46.85 -18.15
CA SER A 346 8.38 46.82 -17.82
C SER A 346 8.90 45.38 -17.81
N GLU A 347 10.22 45.21 -17.76
CA GLU A 347 10.85 43.88 -17.69
C GLU A 347 10.41 43.08 -16.46
N THR A 348 10.29 43.74 -15.30
CA THR A 348 9.79 43.10 -14.06
C THR A 348 8.33 42.69 -14.18
N GLN A 349 7.47 43.55 -14.71
CA GLN A 349 6.05 43.24 -14.91
C GLN A 349 5.87 42.08 -15.90
N LEU A 350 6.63 42.10 -17.00
CA LEU A 350 6.62 41.02 -18.00
C LEU A 350 7.07 39.69 -17.38
N ALA A 351 8.14 39.68 -16.59
CA ALA A 351 8.60 38.48 -15.90
C ALA A 351 7.56 37.93 -14.91
N GLN A 352 6.87 38.82 -14.19
CA GLN A 352 5.78 38.44 -13.29
C GLN A 352 4.57 37.88 -14.05
N THR A 353 4.17 38.49 -15.18
CA THR A 353 3.10 37.97 -16.03
C THR A 353 3.47 36.61 -16.62
N ALA A 354 4.71 36.44 -17.11
CA ALA A 354 5.17 35.15 -17.61
C ALA A 354 5.18 34.06 -16.52
N SER A 355 5.68 34.38 -15.32
CA SER A 355 5.65 33.44 -14.20
C SER A 355 4.23 33.10 -13.77
N GLY A 356 3.31 34.07 -13.77
CA GLY A 356 1.90 33.85 -13.45
C GLY A 356 1.23 32.92 -14.46
N TYR A 357 1.53 33.07 -15.75
CA TYR A 357 1.02 32.17 -16.78
C TYR A 357 1.52 30.73 -16.58
N MET A 358 2.83 30.54 -16.40
CA MET A 358 3.40 29.21 -16.15
C MET A 358 2.91 28.56 -14.84
N THR A 359 2.31 29.33 -13.93
CA THR A 359 1.70 28.80 -12.70
C THR A 359 0.25 28.37 -12.91
N ASN A 360 -0.47 29.00 -13.85
CA ASN A 360 -1.92 28.89 -13.95
C ASN A 360 -2.42 28.26 -15.27
N TYR A 361 -1.52 27.93 -16.21
CA TYR A 361 -1.92 27.50 -17.57
C TYR A 361 -2.72 26.19 -17.57
N ASP A 362 -2.43 25.30 -16.62
CA ASP A 362 -3.04 23.99 -16.44
C ASP A 362 -4.01 23.93 -15.24
N ASP A 363 -4.34 25.06 -14.60
CA ASP A 363 -5.22 25.09 -13.40
C ASP A 363 -6.57 24.40 -13.64
N GLN A 364 -7.15 24.60 -14.84
CA GLN A 364 -8.43 23.99 -15.22
C GLN A 364 -8.28 22.49 -15.42
N ASP A 365 -7.22 22.05 -16.09
CA ASP A 365 -6.95 20.64 -16.36
C ASP A 365 -6.62 19.89 -15.06
N GLN A 366 -5.89 20.52 -14.14
CA GLN A 366 -5.62 19.98 -12.82
C GLN A 366 -6.92 19.83 -12.02
N ALA A 367 -7.83 20.82 -12.08
CA ALA A 367 -9.13 20.72 -11.43
C ALA A 367 -10.01 19.61 -12.04
N ASP A 368 -9.97 19.43 -13.36
CA ASP A 368 -10.71 18.37 -14.05
C ASP A 368 -10.12 16.98 -13.78
N LEU A 369 -8.80 16.89 -13.68
CA LEU A 369 -8.07 15.69 -13.23
C LEU A 369 -8.44 15.32 -11.80
N ASP A 370 -8.42 16.27 -10.87
CA ASP A 370 -8.80 16.04 -9.46
C ASP A 370 -10.27 15.60 -9.33
N SER A 371 -11.15 16.18 -10.15
CA SER A 371 -12.56 15.78 -10.26
C SER A 371 -12.72 14.36 -10.81
N LEU A 372 -11.95 13.98 -11.83
CA LEU A 372 -11.94 12.64 -12.41
C LEU A 372 -11.39 11.60 -11.40
N THR A 373 -10.27 11.87 -10.73
CA THR A 373 -9.71 10.95 -9.74
C THR A 373 -10.64 10.81 -8.54
N THR A 374 -11.26 11.89 -8.07
CA THR A 374 -12.29 11.83 -7.00
C THR A 374 -13.50 11.01 -7.44
N TYR A 375 -13.94 11.16 -8.69
CA TYR A 375 -15.02 10.38 -9.25
C TYR A 375 -14.66 8.89 -9.28
N TYR A 376 -13.46 8.53 -9.76
CA TYR A 376 -12.94 7.17 -9.75
C TYR A 376 -13.00 6.56 -8.34
N SER A 377 -12.36 7.18 -7.35
CA SER A 377 -12.34 6.72 -5.95
C SER A 377 -13.72 6.51 -5.36
N THR A 378 -14.65 7.41 -5.68
CA THR A 378 -16.01 7.35 -5.16
C THR A 378 -16.79 6.20 -5.79
N GLN A 379 -16.63 6.00 -7.10
CA GLN A 379 -17.35 4.96 -7.83
C GLN A 379 -16.80 3.56 -7.55
N MET A 380 -15.49 3.40 -7.37
CA MET A 380 -14.87 2.10 -7.06
C MET A 380 -15.51 1.45 -5.81
N LYS A 381 -15.87 2.24 -4.81
CA LYS A 381 -16.59 1.79 -3.59
C LYS A 381 -18.00 1.24 -3.84
N SER A 382 -18.58 1.52 -5.01
CA SER A 382 -19.95 1.13 -5.38
C SER A 382 -20.01 0.04 -6.45
N ILE A 383 -18.90 -0.20 -7.15
CA ILE A 383 -18.80 -1.29 -8.12
C ILE A 383 -18.83 -2.60 -7.32
N ALA A 384 -19.66 -3.56 -7.76
CA ALA A 384 -19.78 -4.86 -7.11
C ALA A 384 -19.27 -6.01 -8.00
N LYS A 385 -19.26 -5.77 -9.31
CA LYS A 385 -18.83 -6.74 -10.32
C LYS A 385 -18.16 -6.07 -11.51
N VAL A 386 -17.41 -6.85 -12.27
CA VAL A 386 -16.67 -6.43 -13.46
C VAL A 386 -17.55 -5.74 -14.52
N ASP A 387 -18.82 -6.13 -14.63
CA ASP A 387 -19.76 -5.49 -15.57
C ASP A 387 -20.10 -4.05 -15.18
N ASP A 388 -20.06 -3.72 -13.89
CA ASP A 388 -20.33 -2.36 -13.41
C ASP A 388 -19.13 -1.44 -13.75
N LEU A 389 -17.91 -1.97 -13.64
CA LEU A 389 -16.68 -1.29 -14.05
C LEU A 389 -16.68 -1.02 -15.56
N LEU A 390 -16.88 -2.07 -16.37
CA LEU A 390 -16.88 -1.98 -17.83
C LEU A 390 -18.10 -1.20 -18.38
N GLY A 391 -19.15 -1.07 -17.60
CA GLY A 391 -20.35 -0.30 -17.94
C GLY A 391 -20.24 1.19 -17.63
N ASN A 392 -19.27 1.62 -16.82
CA ASN A 392 -19.03 3.03 -16.52
C ASN A 392 -18.00 3.60 -17.51
N GLU A 393 -18.46 4.25 -18.58
CA GLU A 393 -17.57 4.74 -19.65
C GLU A 393 -16.47 5.67 -19.12
N LYS A 394 -16.76 6.55 -18.14
CA LYS A 394 -15.75 7.48 -17.60
C LYS A 394 -14.62 6.76 -16.87
N ILE A 395 -14.95 5.69 -16.14
CA ILE A 395 -13.94 4.86 -15.46
C ILE A 395 -13.23 3.98 -16.47
N TYR A 396 -13.98 3.37 -17.40
CA TYR A 396 -13.43 2.55 -18.46
C TYR A 396 -12.37 3.31 -19.25
N ASP A 397 -12.67 4.52 -19.73
CA ASP A 397 -11.74 5.34 -20.51
C ASP A 397 -10.48 5.68 -19.70
N MET A 398 -10.65 6.05 -18.43
CA MET A 398 -9.53 6.34 -17.53
C MET A 398 -8.63 5.12 -17.33
N VAL A 399 -9.22 3.94 -17.05
CA VAL A 399 -8.46 2.70 -16.83
C VAL A 399 -7.76 2.25 -18.11
N MET A 400 -8.45 2.26 -19.26
CA MET A 400 -7.83 1.88 -20.54
C MET A 400 -6.65 2.80 -20.86
N LYS A 401 -6.82 4.11 -20.70
CA LYS A 401 -5.73 5.09 -20.91
C LYS A 401 -4.56 4.89 -19.94
N ALA A 402 -4.84 4.59 -18.66
CA ALA A 402 -3.81 4.29 -17.67
C ALA A 402 -2.91 3.12 -18.08
N TYR A 403 -3.48 2.08 -18.70
CA TYR A 403 -2.74 0.90 -19.16
C TYR A 403 -2.28 0.99 -20.63
N GLY A 404 -2.43 2.15 -21.28
CA GLY A 404 -2.03 2.34 -22.68
C GLY A 404 -2.79 1.44 -23.65
N ILE A 405 -4.07 1.21 -23.39
CA ILE A 405 -4.99 0.44 -24.23
C ILE A 405 -5.85 1.44 -25.01
N GLU A 406 -5.83 1.36 -26.33
CA GLU A 406 -6.64 2.26 -27.17
C GLU A 406 -8.13 1.90 -27.11
N THR A 407 -8.98 2.89 -27.32
CA THR A 407 -10.43 2.67 -27.45
C THR A 407 -10.71 1.67 -28.57
N ASP A 408 -11.54 0.66 -28.28
CA ASP A 408 -11.88 -0.45 -29.17
C ASP A 408 -10.72 -1.40 -29.57
N GLU A 409 -9.53 -1.28 -28.97
CA GLU A 409 -8.43 -2.22 -29.21
C GLU A 409 -8.83 -3.65 -28.82
N PHE A 410 -9.55 -3.79 -27.71
CA PHE A 410 -10.10 -5.04 -27.21
C PHE A 410 -11.61 -4.94 -26.98
N SER A 411 -12.32 -6.04 -27.20
CA SER A 411 -13.75 -6.10 -26.88
C SER A 411 -13.97 -6.10 -25.37
N LYS A 412 -15.05 -5.48 -24.87
CA LYS A 412 -15.43 -5.55 -23.45
C LYS A 412 -15.57 -7.00 -22.94
N ALA A 413 -15.92 -7.95 -23.83
CA ALA A 413 -15.99 -9.37 -23.49
C ALA A 413 -14.61 -10.01 -23.25
N ASP A 414 -13.58 -9.58 -23.98
CA ASP A 414 -12.21 -10.06 -23.75
C ASP A 414 -11.58 -9.40 -22.54
N LEU A 415 -11.82 -8.09 -22.34
CA LEU A 415 -11.42 -7.37 -21.12
C LEU A 415 -12.06 -7.97 -19.87
N LYS A 416 -13.33 -8.40 -19.94
CA LYS A 416 -13.97 -9.13 -18.84
C LYS A 416 -13.20 -10.40 -18.48
N LYS A 417 -12.79 -11.21 -19.45
CA LYS A 417 -11.98 -12.42 -19.19
C LYS A 417 -10.60 -12.10 -18.63
N VAL A 418 -10.00 -10.98 -19.06
CA VAL A 418 -8.73 -10.49 -18.52
C VAL A 418 -8.89 -10.15 -17.04
N LEU A 419 -9.88 -9.31 -16.71
CA LEU A 419 -10.12 -8.84 -15.35
C LEU A 419 -10.54 -9.97 -14.38
N THR A 420 -11.20 -11.03 -14.86
CA THR A 420 -11.58 -12.19 -14.04
C THR A 420 -10.57 -13.35 -14.12
N SER A 421 -9.33 -13.09 -14.55
CA SER A 421 -8.28 -14.11 -14.63
C SER A 421 -7.59 -14.30 -13.29
N ASP A 422 -7.44 -15.55 -12.87
CA ASP A 422 -6.55 -15.89 -11.75
C ASP A 422 -5.09 -15.61 -12.15
N MET A 423 -4.45 -14.66 -11.47
CA MET A 423 -3.08 -14.28 -11.79
C MET A 423 -2.02 -15.26 -11.29
N ASN A 424 -2.40 -16.18 -10.41
CA ASN A 424 -1.54 -17.27 -9.95
C ASN A 424 -1.59 -18.49 -10.87
N ASP A 425 -2.61 -18.64 -11.74
CA ASP A 425 -2.64 -19.68 -12.77
C ASP A 425 -1.90 -19.21 -14.04
N PRO A 426 -0.74 -19.81 -14.41
CA PRO A 426 -0.04 -19.49 -15.65
C PRO A 426 -0.88 -19.76 -16.92
N LYS A 427 -2.00 -20.50 -16.80
CA LYS A 427 -2.93 -20.80 -17.88
C LYS A 427 -4.18 -19.91 -17.89
N SER A 428 -4.28 -18.92 -17.01
CA SER A 428 -5.38 -17.97 -17.04
C SER A 428 -5.41 -17.16 -18.34
N TYR A 429 -6.55 -16.53 -18.63
CA TYR A 429 -6.74 -15.84 -19.91
C TYR A 429 -5.74 -14.68 -20.08
N ALA A 430 -5.60 -13.84 -19.05
CA ALA A 430 -4.64 -12.74 -19.03
C ALA A 430 -3.18 -13.23 -19.21
N ASN A 431 -2.74 -14.25 -18.45
CA ASN A 431 -1.38 -14.78 -18.59
C ASN A 431 -1.08 -15.37 -19.98
N LYS A 432 -2.09 -15.88 -20.69
CA LYS A 432 -1.95 -16.42 -22.05
C LYS A 432 -1.82 -15.36 -23.14
N THR A 433 -2.28 -14.13 -22.91
CA THR A 433 -2.19 -13.06 -23.92
C THR A 433 -0.74 -12.68 -24.21
N ARG A 434 0.12 -12.78 -23.19
CA ARG A 434 1.51 -12.26 -23.19
C ARG A 434 1.60 -10.76 -23.43
N ASP A 435 0.49 -10.04 -23.36
CA ASP A 435 0.43 -8.60 -23.41
C ASP A 435 0.59 -8.08 -21.97
N GLU A 436 1.74 -7.45 -21.69
CA GLU A 436 2.05 -6.93 -20.35
C GLU A 436 1.03 -5.89 -19.87
N ARG A 437 0.37 -5.16 -20.79
CA ARG A 437 -0.69 -4.20 -20.45
C ARG A 437 -1.92 -4.92 -19.90
N LEU A 438 -2.34 -6.00 -20.56
CA LEU A 438 -3.50 -6.81 -20.11
C LEU A 438 -3.20 -7.57 -18.81
N ILE A 439 -1.97 -8.05 -18.63
CA ILE A 439 -1.57 -8.70 -17.38
C ILE A 439 -1.54 -7.69 -16.23
N SER A 440 -1.00 -6.49 -16.47
CA SER A 440 -0.98 -5.41 -15.48
C SER A 440 -2.38 -4.92 -15.14
N LEU A 441 -3.26 -4.81 -16.14
CA LEU A 441 -4.67 -4.48 -15.94
C LEU A 441 -5.37 -5.52 -15.06
N ALA A 442 -5.19 -6.81 -15.33
CA ALA A 442 -5.78 -7.88 -14.52
C ALA A 442 -5.28 -7.85 -13.06
N SER A 443 -3.99 -7.56 -12.85
CA SER A 443 -3.40 -7.48 -11.50
C SER A 443 -3.85 -6.26 -10.69
N ALA A 444 -4.48 -5.28 -11.35
CA ALA A 444 -4.93 -4.04 -10.72
C ALA A 444 -6.28 -4.16 -10.01
N PHE A 445 -6.99 -5.28 -10.19
CA PHE A 445 -8.33 -5.49 -9.67
C PHE A 445 -8.46 -6.89 -9.06
N ASN A 446 -9.27 -7.02 -8.01
CA ASN A 446 -9.51 -8.27 -7.30
C ASN A 446 -10.92 -8.79 -7.67
N PHE A 447 -11.04 -9.42 -8.83
CA PHE A 447 -12.29 -10.07 -9.26
C PHE A 447 -12.17 -11.58 -9.20
N LYS A 448 -13.26 -12.24 -8.75
CA LYS A 448 -13.46 -13.68 -8.88
C LYS A 448 -13.71 -14.08 -10.33
N GLU A 449 -13.63 -15.38 -10.61
CA GLU A 449 -13.96 -15.95 -11.93
C GLU A 449 -15.41 -15.63 -12.36
N ASP A 450 -16.35 -15.50 -11.40
CA ASP A 450 -17.74 -15.11 -11.69
C ASP A 450 -17.93 -13.59 -11.93
N GLY A 451 -16.86 -12.81 -11.77
CA GLY A 451 -16.81 -11.37 -11.96
C GLY A 451 -17.24 -10.55 -10.76
N THR A 452 -17.54 -11.15 -9.62
CA THR A 452 -17.80 -10.42 -8.36
C THR A 452 -16.49 -10.02 -7.66
N ALA A 453 -16.56 -9.07 -6.73
CA ALA A 453 -15.42 -8.68 -5.91
C ALA A 453 -14.82 -9.89 -5.15
N ASP A 454 -13.51 -9.96 -5.12
CA ASP A 454 -12.76 -10.90 -4.29
C ASP A 454 -12.16 -10.21 -3.07
N VAL A 455 -11.77 -11.03 -2.10
CA VAL A 455 -10.99 -10.56 -0.96
C VAL A 455 -9.61 -10.15 -1.49
N PRO A 456 -9.16 -8.92 -1.23
CA PRO A 456 -7.86 -8.49 -1.69
C PRO A 456 -6.73 -9.33 -1.13
N LEU A 457 -5.78 -9.66 -1.99
CA LEU A 457 -4.56 -10.35 -1.57
C LEU A 457 -3.60 -9.35 -0.93
N LEU A 458 -3.59 -9.29 0.41
CA LEU A 458 -2.80 -8.34 1.19
C LEU A 458 -1.54 -8.98 1.79
N ALA A 459 -0.52 -8.15 2.06
CA ALA A 459 0.70 -8.58 2.76
C ALA A 459 0.40 -9.14 4.15
N GLN A 460 -0.66 -8.67 4.80
CA GLN A 460 -1.25 -9.23 6.03
C GLN A 460 -2.77 -9.14 5.90
N SER A 461 -3.52 -10.10 6.43
CA SER A 461 -4.99 -9.97 6.47
C SER A 461 -5.39 -8.82 7.41
N GLU A 462 -6.59 -8.24 7.20
CA GLU A 462 -7.12 -7.15 8.04
C GLU A 462 -7.12 -7.51 9.54
N ARG A 463 -7.35 -8.79 9.82
CA ARG A 463 -7.33 -9.33 11.18
C ARG A 463 -5.93 -9.32 11.75
N THR A 464 -4.95 -9.88 11.02
CA THR A 464 -3.54 -9.87 11.45
C THR A 464 -3.04 -8.45 11.64
N ILE A 465 -3.42 -7.51 10.77
CA ILE A 465 -3.11 -6.09 10.91
C ILE A 465 -3.63 -5.54 12.25
N THR A 466 -4.88 -5.86 12.60
CA THR A 466 -5.51 -5.44 13.86
C THR A 466 -4.85 -6.09 15.08
N GLU A 467 -4.45 -7.36 14.97
CA GLU A 467 -3.76 -8.09 16.04
C GLU A 467 -2.37 -7.52 16.28
N VAL A 468 -1.56 -7.36 15.24
CA VAL A 468 -0.23 -6.75 15.30
C VAL A 468 -0.31 -5.33 15.90
N ALA A 469 -1.35 -4.56 15.56
CA ALA A 469 -1.59 -3.25 16.16
C ALA A 469 -1.88 -3.32 17.67
N LYS A 470 -2.74 -4.26 18.09
CA LYS A 470 -3.03 -4.49 19.52
C LYS A 470 -1.78 -4.94 20.28
N ASP A 471 -1.03 -5.88 19.71
CA ASP A 471 0.19 -6.41 20.32
C ASP A 471 1.25 -5.32 20.45
N TYR A 472 1.41 -4.45 19.44
CA TYR A 472 2.28 -3.29 19.56
C TYR A 472 1.89 -2.37 20.73
N ILE A 473 0.60 -2.07 20.89
CA ILE A 473 0.10 -1.26 22.02
C ILE A 473 0.42 -1.95 23.35
N VAL A 474 0.16 -3.26 23.46
CA VAL A 474 0.50 -4.05 24.65
C VAL A 474 1.99 -3.97 24.93
N GLN A 475 2.85 -4.16 23.93
CA GLN A 475 4.30 -4.13 24.07
C GLN A 475 4.83 -2.74 24.47
N LYS A 476 4.22 -1.65 24.00
CA LYS A 476 4.59 -0.28 24.40
C LYS A 476 4.05 0.14 25.76
N THR A 477 3.00 -0.50 26.24
CA THR A 477 2.31 -0.09 27.49
C THR A 477 2.52 -1.06 28.65
N ARG A 478 3.00 -2.28 28.38
CA ARG A 478 3.26 -3.28 29.41
C ARG A 478 4.20 -2.72 30.47
N PHE A 479 3.85 -2.97 31.73
CA PHE A 479 4.59 -2.53 32.91
C PHE A 479 4.69 -1.01 33.16
N LEU A 480 3.94 -0.19 32.42
CA LEU A 480 3.75 1.23 32.70
C LEU A 480 2.49 1.45 33.54
N GLU A 481 2.49 2.49 34.38
CA GLU A 481 1.31 2.87 35.17
C GLU A 481 1.06 4.38 35.11
N GLY A 482 -0.19 4.80 35.39
CA GLY A 482 -0.56 6.20 35.54
C GLY A 482 -0.37 7.03 34.26
N THR A 483 0.23 8.22 34.39
CA THR A 483 0.38 9.18 33.27
C THR A 483 1.29 8.64 32.18
N GLU A 484 2.39 7.96 32.52
CA GLU A 484 3.35 7.40 31.56
C GLU A 484 2.68 6.34 30.67
N GLN A 485 1.84 5.48 31.26
CA GLN A 485 1.04 4.51 30.51
C GLN A 485 0.06 5.18 29.56
N THR A 486 -0.59 6.26 30.00
CA THR A 486 -1.60 6.97 29.21
C THR A 486 -0.97 7.66 28.00
N GLU A 487 0.18 8.32 28.20
CA GLU A 487 0.95 8.94 27.11
C GLU A 487 1.49 7.90 26.13
N ALA A 488 2.08 6.81 26.64
CA ALA A 488 2.59 5.72 25.80
C ALA A 488 1.47 5.06 24.98
N LYS A 489 0.31 4.82 25.59
CA LYS A 489 -0.87 4.28 24.90
C LYS A 489 -1.34 5.19 23.77
N THR A 490 -1.44 6.50 24.04
CA THR A 490 -1.88 7.49 23.03
C THR A 490 -0.94 7.49 21.83
N LYS A 491 0.37 7.50 22.07
CA LYS A 491 1.38 7.42 21.00
C LYS A 491 1.31 6.10 20.24
N ALA A 492 1.11 4.98 20.95
CA ALA A 492 1.00 3.67 20.33
C ALA A 492 -0.27 3.53 19.47
N GLU A 493 -1.37 4.18 19.84
CA GLU A 493 -2.59 4.28 19.03
C GLU A 493 -2.36 5.09 17.74
N GLU A 494 -1.59 6.19 17.80
CA GLU A 494 -1.19 6.95 16.61
C GLU A 494 -0.28 6.14 15.68
N ASP A 495 0.71 5.44 16.23
CA ASP A 495 1.57 4.53 15.45
C ASP A 495 0.78 3.36 14.85
N SER A 496 -0.20 2.83 15.58
CA SER A 496 -1.09 1.76 15.10
C SER A 496 -1.93 2.23 13.93
N LYS A 497 -2.47 3.44 13.99
CA LYS A 497 -3.20 4.04 12.86
C LYS A 497 -2.31 4.15 11.62
N TYR A 498 -1.07 4.62 11.79
CA TYR A 498 -0.09 4.64 10.69
C TYR A 498 0.13 3.25 10.11
N TYR A 499 0.36 2.25 10.96
CA TYR A 499 0.58 0.87 10.52
C TYR A 499 -0.61 0.36 9.70
N GLN A 500 -1.83 0.48 10.23
CA GLN A 500 -3.07 0.03 9.58
C GLN A 500 -3.30 0.70 8.23
N GLU A 501 -3.04 2.01 8.11
CA GLU A 501 -3.23 2.77 6.87
C GLU A 501 -2.17 2.48 5.79
N ASN A 502 -0.97 2.05 6.17
CA ASN A 502 0.16 1.89 5.23
C ASN A 502 0.50 0.44 4.92
N ILE A 503 0.27 -0.50 5.85
CA ILE A 503 0.60 -1.91 5.62
C ILE A 503 -0.26 -2.54 4.52
N VAL A 504 -1.52 -2.10 4.38
CA VAL A 504 -2.42 -2.51 3.30
C VAL A 504 -1.91 -2.11 1.91
N LYS A 505 -0.97 -1.16 1.85
CA LYS A 505 -0.36 -0.68 0.60
C LYS A 505 0.89 -1.48 0.20
N VAL A 506 1.38 -2.37 1.06
CA VAL A 506 2.58 -3.16 0.81
C VAL A 506 2.23 -4.36 -0.05
N THR A 507 2.86 -4.49 -1.22
CA THR A 507 2.65 -5.60 -2.16
C THR A 507 3.85 -6.53 -2.32
N SER A 508 4.98 -6.18 -1.70
CA SER A 508 6.21 -6.98 -1.74
C SER A 508 7.07 -6.78 -0.50
N VAL A 509 7.97 -7.73 -0.24
CA VAL A 509 9.03 -7.58 0.78
C VAL A 509 9.88 -6.34 0.48
N THR A 510 10.13 -6.04 -0.80
CA THR A 510 10.92 -4.84 -1.16
C THR A 510 10.21 -3.57 -0.74
N ASP A 511 8.88 -3.50 -0.85
CA ASP A 511 8.11 -2.33 -0.41
C ASP A 511 8.02 -2.25 1.11
N LEU A 512 7.86 -3.39 1.80
CA LEU A 512 7.91 -3.44 3.27
C LEU A 512 9.24 -2.89 3.80
N LEU A 513 10.35 -3.34 3.21
CA LEU A 513 11.70 -2.96 3.66
C LEU A 513 12.07 -1.51 3.31
N LYS A 514 11.34 -0.82 2.44
CA LYS A 514 11.52 0.63 2.20
C LYS A 514 10.97 1.47 3.37
N ASP A 515 9.99 0.95 4.09
CA ASP A 515 9.39 1.62 5.25
C ASP A 515 9.83 0.94 6.55
N ARG A 516 10.95 1.42 7.08
CA ARG A 516 11.50 0.91 8.34
C ARG A 516 10.52 1.07 9.51
N LYS A 517 9.62 2.06 9.48
CA LYS A 517 8.61 2.26 10.54
C LYS A 517 7.62 1.10 10.57
N LEU A 518 7.18 0.58 9.42
CA LEU A 518 6.32 -0.61 9.36
C LEU A 518 7.04 -1.85 9.88
N VAL A 519 8.31 -2.03 9.52
CA VAL A 519 9.11 -3.16 9.98
C VAL A 519 9.33 -3.12 11.50
N ASP A 520 9.78 -1.99 12.03
CA ASP A 520 10.04 -1.82 13.47
C ASP A 520 8.77 -1.98 14.30
N PHE A 521 7.62 -1.54 13.75
CA PHE A 521 6.31 -1.77 14.36
C PHE A 521 6.00 -3.27 14.47
N GLY A 522 6.12 -4.00 13.37
CA GLY A 522 5.88 -5.45 13.33
C GLY A 522 6.85 -6.25 14.22
N LEU A 523 8.13 -5.88 14.24
CA LEU A 523 9.13 -6.48 15.15
C LEU A 523 8.75 -6.24 16.61
N THR A 524 8.46 -4.98 16.98
CA THR A 524 8.08 -4.63 18.35
C THR A 524 6.81 -5.37 18.78
N ALA A 525 5.81 -5.50 17.91
CA ALA A 525 4.58 -6.22 18.18
C ALA A 525 4.84 -7.70 18.52
N HIS A 526 5.82 -8.32 17.85
CA HIS A 526 6.27 -9.68 18.12
C HIS A 526 7.28 -9.77 19.28
N GLY A 527 7.49 -8.70 20.05
CA GLY A 527 8.39 -8.68 21.19
C GLY A 527 9.89 -8.61 20.84
N LEU A 528 10.22 -8.43 19.56
CA LEU A 528 11.60 -8.32 19.08
C LEU A 528 12.08 -6.87 19.19
N ASP A 529 13.33 -6.67 19.62
CA ASP A 529 13.94 -5.35 19.65
C ASP A 529 14.42 -4.95 18.23
N PRO A 530 13.85 -3.88 17.62
CA PRO A 530 14.26 -3.47 16.30
C PRO A 530 15.74 -3.08 16.17
N GLU A 531 16.40 -2.71 17.27
CA GLU A 531 17.83 -2.35 17.29
C GLU A 531 18.74 -3.57 17.03
N ASP A 532 18.28 -4.78 17.36
CA ASP A 532 19.02 -6.02 17.15
C ASP A 532 18.89 -6.55 15.70
N VAL A 533 18.03 -5.93 14.89
CA VAL A 533 17.61 -6.47 13.59
C VAL A 533 18.07 -5.59 12.43
N SER A 534 19.16 -6.01 11.78
CA SER A 534 19.69 -5.33 10.58
C SER A 534 18.89 -5.59 9.31
N ASP A 535 19.01 -4.71 8.31
CA ASP A 535 18.37 -4.87 6.99
C ASP A 535 18.80 -6.15 6.26
N ASP A 536 20.04 -6.59 6.43
CA ASP A 536 20.52 -7.84 5.83
C ASP A 536 19.89 -9.06 6.52
N MET A 537 19.73 -9.00 7.84
CA MET A 537 18.99 -10.02 8.58
C MET A 537 17.53 -10.09 8.12
N LEU A 538 16.86 -8.95 7.94
CA LEU A 538 15.49 -8.91 7.42
C LEU A 538 15.36 -9.54 6.03
N LYS A 539 16.29 -9.28 5.11
CA LYS A 539 16.31 -9.93 3.79
C LYS A 539 16.47 -11.45 3.91
N GLN A 540 17.33 -11.92 4.82
CA GLN A 540 17.51 -13.36 5.06
C GLN A 540 16.27 -14.00 5.72
N LEU A 541 15.62 -13.29 6.64
CA LEU A 541 14.37 -13.71 7.27
C LEU A 541 13.25 -13.87 6.23
N PHE A 542 12.97 -12.83 5.45
CA PHE A 542 11.88 -12.86 4.46
C PHE A 542 12.13 -13.74 3.25
N SER A 543 13.40 -14.10 2.96
CA SER A 543 13.73 -15.12 1.94
C SER A 543 13.73 -16.56 2.47
N SER A 544 13.49 -16.75 3.78
CA SER A 544 13.46 -18.08 4.39
C SER A 544 12.22 -18.88 4.02
N ASP A 545 12.43 -20.14 3.67
CA ASP A 545 11.35 -21.12 3.62
C ASP A 545 11.01 -21.59 5.05
N LEU A 546 9.89 -21.13 5.59
CA LEU A 546 9.45 -21.50 6.94
C LEU A 546 9.09 -22.98 7.08
N THR A 547 8.93 -23.72 5.97
CA THR A 547 8.72 -25.17 5.99
C THR A 547 10.03 -25.96 6.08
N ASP A 548 11.18 -25.35 5.75
CA ASP A 548 12.50 -25.97 5.91
C ASP A 548 13.05 -25.69 7.32
N PRO A 549 13.23 -26.71 8.19
CA PRO A 549 13.81 -26.52 9.53
C PRO A 549 15.23 -25.95 9.54
N LYS A 550 15.92 -25.91 8.38
CA LYS A 550 17.26 -25.34 8.22
C LYS A 550 17.26 -23.92 7.66
N SER A 551 16.10 -23.35 7.37
CA SER A 551 16.02 -21.98 6.88
C SER A 551 16.52 -20.98 7.91
N PHE A 552 16.96 -19.81 7.45
CA PHE A 552 17.58 -18.82 8.33
C PHE A 552 16.64 -18.43 9.47
N ALA A 553 15.37 -18.15 9.20
CA ALA A 553 14.35 -17.87 10.20
C ALA A 553 14.21 -19.00 11.23
N ASN A 554 14.08 -20.26 10.78
CA ASN A 554 13.95 -21.42 11.67
C ASN A 554 15.24 -21.72 12.47
N THR A 555 16.40 -21.18 12.06
CA THR A 555 17.66 -21.33 12.80
C THR A 555 17.94 -20.24 13.84
N GLN A 556 17.21 -19.12 13.86
CA GLN A 556 17.41 -18.03 14.85
C GLN A 556 17.12 -18.47 16.29
N SER A 557 17.94 -18.06 17.27
CA SER A 557 17.76 -18.51 18.67
C SER A 557 16.37 -18.22 19.23
N ASP A 558 15.77 -17.10 18.80
CA ASP A 558 14.42 -16.71 19.14
C ASP A 558 13.44 -17.15 18.03
N GLU A 559 12.40 -17.89 18.40
CA GLU A 559 11.38 -18.39 17.47
C GLU A 559 10.44 -17.27 16.99
N ASP A 560 10.39 -16.14 17.69
CA ASP A 560 9.54 -15.00 17.34
C ASP A 560 9.97 -14.34 16.02
N TYR A 561 11.22 -14.53 15.58
CA TYR A 561 11.65 -14.16 14.23
C TYR A 561 10.88 -14.93 13.14
N ALA A 562 10.66 -16.22 13.33
CA ALA A 562 9.91 -17.02 12.37
C ALA A 562 8.43 -16.65 12.38
N LYS A 563 7.85 -16.38 13.56
CA LYS A 563 6.47 -15.87 13.70
C LYS A 563 6.29 -14.50 13.05
N PHE A 564 7.24 -13.59 13.25
CA PHE A 564 7.25 -12.28 12.60
C PHE A 564 7.19 -12.42 11.07
N VAL A 565 8.03 -13.27 10.48
CA VAL A 565 8.00 -13.52 9.02
C VAL A 565 6.68 -14.20 8.61
N ALA A 566 6.20 -15.16 9.40
CA ALA A 566 4.97 -15.90 9.11
C ALA A 566 3.73 -15.00 9.14
N SER A 567 3.78 -13.88 9.89
CA SER A 567 2.72 -12.87 9.92
C SER A 567 2.49 -12.17 8.58
N TYR A 568 3.37 -12.37 7.59
CA TYR A 568 3.23 -11.83 6.25
C TYR A 568 2.98 -12.92 5.20
N ASN A 569 2.08 -12.64 4.27
CA ASN A 569 1.66 -13.53 3.20
C ASN A 569 2.67 -13.60 2.03
N PHE A 570 3.93 -13.26 2.24
CA PHE A 570 4.95 -13.29 1.18
C PHE A 570 5.48 -14.70 0.90
N ASP A 571 5.70 -15.01 -0.38
CA ASP A 571 6.47 -16.17 -0.81
C ASP A 571 8.00 -15.93 -0.70
N SER A 572 8.79 -16.95 -1.03
CA SER A 572 10.25 -16.88 -1.02
C SER A 572 10.84 -15.92 -2.07
N SER A 573 10.05 -15.48 -3.05
CA SER A 573 10.44 -14.45 -4.03
C SER A 573 10.16 -13.02 -3.52
N GLY A 574 9.46 -12.90 -2.40
CA GLY A 574 9.09 -11.66 -1.76
C GLY A 574 7.83 -11.02 -2.33
N LYS A 575 6.97 -11.77 -3.02
CA LYS A 575 5.65 -11.33 -3.50
C LYS A 575 4.54 -11.92 -2.64
N ILE A 576 3.39 -11.25 -2.57
CA ILE A 576 2.24 -11.82 -1.85
C ILE A 576 1.76 -13.09 -2.58
N SER A 577 1.51 -14.14 -1.82
CA SER A 577 1.03 -15.44 -2.31
C SER A 577 -0.37 -15.73 -1.78
N GLN A 578 -1.28 -16.08 -2.70
CA GLN A 578 -2.64 -16.50 -2.36
C GLN A 578 -2.64 -17.72 -1.42
N GLU A 579 -1.71 -18.67 -1.63
CA GLU A 579 -1.59 -19.85 -0.78
C GLU A 579 -1.34 -19.51 0.69
N ASN A 580 -0.63 -18.40 0.96
CA ASN A 580 -0.34 -17.96 2.33
C ASN A 580 -1.50 -17.17 2.96
N ALA A 581 -2.35 -16.56 2.13
CA ALA A 581 -3.50 -15.77 2.55
C ALA A 581 -4.80 -16.59 2.67
N ASP A 582 -4.85 -17.77 2.02
CA ASP A 582 -6.05 -18.62 1.97
C ASP A 582 -6.22 -19.50 3.20
N GLY A 583 -7.49 -19.69 3.60
CA GLY A 583 -7.89 -20.68 4.60
C GLY A 583 -8.45 -20.06 5.88
N VAL A 584 -8.92 -20.92 6.79
CA VAL A 584 -9.41 -20.49 8.10
C VAL A 584 -8.27 -20.19 9.08
N GLN A 585 -7.03 -20.52 8.74
CA GLN A 585 -5.83 -20.09 9.43
C GLN A 585 -4.86 -19.64 8.35
N ASN A 586 -4.32 -18.43 8.45
CA ASN A 586 -3.27 -17.98 7.55
C ASN A 586 -1.95 -18.69 7.89
N ARG A 587 -0.90 -18.38 7.13
CA ARG A 587 0.44 -18.96 7.33
C ARG A 587 0.96 -18.78 8.76
N SER A 588 0.75 -17.60 9.37
CA SER A 588 1.17 -17.28 10.74
C SER A 588 0.50 -18.18 11.76
N GLU A 589 -0.83 -18.29 11.71
CA GLU A 589 -1.55 -19.08 12.70
C GLU A 589 -1.33 -20.58 12.50
N THR A 590 -1.16 -21.03 11.26
CA THR A 590 -0.77 -22.41 10.96
C THR A 590 0.60 -22.73 11.57
N PHE A 591 1.59 -21.87 11.32
CA PHE A 591 2.94 -22.02 11.88
C PHE A 591 2.91 -22.00 13.42
N ASN A 592 2.17 -21.06 14.02
CA ASN A 592 2.05 -20.95 15.46
C ASN A 592 1.36 -22.18 16.08
N THR A 593 0.29 -22.69 15.46
CA THR A 593 -0.41 -23.91 15.91
C THR A 593 0.52 -25.12 15.87
N GLU A 594 1.31 -25.28 14.80
CA GLU A 594 2.31 -26.36 14.71
C GLU A 594 3.37 -26.25 15.79
N ASN A 595 3.92 -25.05 16.00
CA ASN A 595 4.94 -24.82 17.01
C ASN A 595 4.40 -25.11 18.42
N LEU A 596 3.23 -24.59 18.74
CA LEU A 596 2.54 -24.83 20.00
C LEU A 596 2.25 -26.32 20.22
N TYR A 597 1.86 -27.06 19.17
CA TYR A 597 1.67 -28.51 19.26
C TYR A 597 2.95 -29.25 19.66
N LEU A 598 4.09 -28.88 19.07
CA LEU A 598 5.39 -29.48 19.39
C LEU A 598 5.82 -29.15 20.82
N HIS A 599 5.70 -27.89 21.23
CA HIS A 599 5.99 -27.45 22.61
C HIS A 599 5.09 -28.17 23.62
N GLN A 600 3.78 -28.20 23.39
CA GLN A 600 2.85 -28.89 24.29
C GLN A 600 3.13 -30.39 24.38
N THR A 601 3.49 -31.02 23.26
CA THR A 601 3.87 -32.44 23.24
C THR A 601 5.14 -32.69 24.04
N LEU A 602 6.19 -31.88 23.82
CA LEU A 602 7.44 -31.94 24.57
C LEU A 602 7.20 -31.76 26.07
N GLU A 603 6.43 -30.74 26.46
CA GLU A 603 6.07 -30.46 27.84
C GLU A 603 5.35 -31.63 28.51
N ASN A 604 4.40 -32.24 27.81
CA ASN A 604 3.67 -33.40 28.33
C ASN A 604 4.62 -34.60 28.52
N GLU A 605 5.46 -34.92 27.53
CA GLU A 605 6.45 -35.99 27.62
C GLU A 605 7.46 -35.78 28.77
N GLN A 606 7.94 -34.53 28.96
CA GLN A 606 8.80 -34.22 30.09
C GLN A 606 8.04 -34.33 31.43
N GLY A 607 6.76 -33.95 31.45
CA GLY A 607 5.88 -34.03 32.62
C GLY A 607 5.58 -35.46 33.08
N GLU A 608 5.54 -36.42 32.16
CA GLU A 608 5.43 -37.85 32.51
C GLU A 608 6.63 -38.33 33.34
N SER A 609 7.79 -37.71 33.14
CA SER A 609 9.02 -38.01 33.89
C SER A 609 9.17 -37.15 35.15
N ASP A 610 8.97 -35.84 35.04
CA ASP A 610 9.05 -34.87 36.14
C ASP A 610 8.11 -33.69 35.88
N GLN A 611 7.02 -33.61 36.65
CA GLN A 611 6.03 -32.55 36.55
C GLN A 611 6.63 -31.14 36.82
N GLY A 612 7.70 -31.04 37.61
CA GLY A 612 8.42 -29.80 37.82
C GLY A 612 9.15 -29.32 36.56
N VAL A 613 9.64 -30.23 35.72
CA VAL A 613 10.26 -29.88 34.42
C VAL A 613 9.19 -29.33 33.48
N ARG A 614 8.02 -29.98 33.40
CA ARG A 614 6.88 -29.48 32.60
C ARG A 614 6.46 -28.08 33.02
N LEU A 615 6.30 -27.84 34.33
CA LEU A 615 5.93 -26.52 34.85
C LEU A 615 7.00 -25.45 34.54
N ALA A 616 8.29 -25.80 34.61
CA ALA A 616 9.37 -24.89 34.25
C ALA A 616 9.36 -24.54 32.75
N LEU A 617 9.16 -25.54 31.87
CA LEU A 617 9.05 -25.33 30.42
C LEU A 617 7.80 -24.50 30.07
N TYR A 618 6.67 -24.77 30.71
CA TYR A 618 5.43 -24.01 30.53
C TYR A 618 5.61 -22.54 30.93
N TRP A 619 6.22 -22.27 32.08
CA TRP A 619 6.55 -20.90 32.48
C TRP A 619 7.48 -20.24 31.46
N ASP A 620 8.47 -20.97 30.95
CA ASP A 620 9.41 -20.45 29.97
C ASP A 620 8.72 -20.00 28.68
N ARG A 621 7.78 -20.81 28.20
CA ARG A 621 6.96 -20.53 27.00
C ARG A 621 6.01 -19.35 27.21
N MET A 622 5.41 -19.25 28.39
CA MET A 622 4.36 -18.27 28.68
C MET A 622 4.90 -16.95 29.27
N SER A 623 6.18 -16.87 29.65
CA SER A 623 6.72 -15.70 30.37
C SER A 623 6.58 -14.40 29.59
N SER A 624 6.74 -14.45 28.26
CA SER A 624 6.66 -13.29 27.36
C SER A 624 5.25 -12.75 27.19
N THR A 625 4.23 -13.57 27.46
CA THR A 625 2.81 -13.16 27.39
C THR A 625 2.32 -12.54 28.70
N ILE A 626 3.11 -12.57 29.77
CA ILE A 626 2.75 -11.99 31.07
C ILE A 626 2.92 -10.47 31.03
N THR A 627 1.81 -9.76 31.03
CA THR A 627 1.72 -8.30 31.03
C THR A 627 1.27 -7.75 32.39
N SER A 628 0.60 -8.57 33.19
CA SER A 628 0.02 -8.20 34.48
C SER A 628 0.10 -9.34 35.49
N ALA A 629 -0.02 -9.00 36.78
CA ALA A 629 -0.11 -10.01 37.83
C ALA A 629 -1.37 -10.89 37.71
N TYR A 630 -2.42 -10.41 37.03
CA TYR A 630 -3.62 -11.20 36.80
C TYR A 630 -3.37 -12.35 35.83
N ASP A 631 -2.41 -12.22 34.91
CA ASP A 631 -2.09 -13.27 33.93
C ASP A 631 -1.50 -14.49 34.67
N ILE A 632 -0.66 -14.24 35.70
CA ILE A 632 -0.16 -15.28 36.60
C ILE A 632 -1.29 -15.87 37.45
N LEU A 633 -2.25 -15.06 37.91
CA LEU A 633 -3.37 -15.53 38.75
C LEU A 633 -4.44 -16.30 37.97
N GLY A 634 -4.61 -15.96 36.69
CA GLY A 634 -5.59 -16.56 35.79
C GLY A 634 -5.16 -17.93 35.27
N ASP A 635 -3.86 -18.23 35.28
CA ASP A 635 -3.30 -19.51 34.85
C ASP A 635 -2.84 -20.36 36.04
N THR A 636 -3.39 -21.56 36.18
CA THR A 636 -3.09 -22.45 37.30
C THR A 636 -1.64 -22.92 37.34
N ALA A 637 -1.02 -23.14 36.18
CA ALA A 637 0.37 -23.61 36.10
C ALA A 637 1.34 -22.45 36.40
N LEU A 638 1.08 -21.24 35.89
CA LEU A 638 1.86 -20.06 36.25
C LEU A 638 1.75 -19.74 37.74
N LEU A 639 0.54 -19.80 38.29
CA LEU A 639 0.32 -19.59 39.73
C LEU A 639 1.05 -20.63 40.58
N GLU A 640 1.06 -21.90 40.16
CA GLU A 640 1.78 -22.97 40.85
C GLU A 640 3.29 -22.72 40.85
N VAL A 641 3.88 -22.42 39.69
CA VAL A 641 5.30 -22.07 39.57
C VAL A 641 5.67 -20.89 40.47
N PHE A 642 4.88 -19.82 40.43
CA PHE A 642 5.09 -18.64 41.25
C PHE A 642 5.02 -18.97 42.75
N ARG A 643 3.99 -19.70 43.18
CA ARG A 643 3.80 -20.05 44.59
C ARG A 643 4.92 -20.95 45.10
N THR A 644 5.32 -21.97 44.35
CA THR A 644 6.44 -22.85 44.72
C THR A 644 7.75 -22.08 44.79
N ALA A 645 8.06 -21.23 43.80
CA ALA A 645 9.30 -20.44 43.79
C ALA A 645 9.45 -19.55 45.03
N TYR A 646 8.34 -19.01 45.56
CA TYR A 646 8.34 -18.14 46.73
C TYR A 646 7.86 -18.82 48.03
N SER A 647 7.65 -20.13 48.01
CA SER A 647 7.16 -20.93 49.15
C SER A 647 5.85 -20.40 49.75
N LEU A 648 4.90 -20.06 48.88
CA LEU A 648 3.60 -19.50 49.26
C LEU A 648 2.54 -20.60 49.43
N PRO A 649 1.73 -20.56 50.50
CA PRO A 649 0.73 -21.59 50.78
C PRO A 649 -0.41 -21.58 49.74
N SER A 650 -1.09 -22.72 49.58
CA SER A 650 -2.27 -22.86 48.71
C SER A 650 -3.45 -22.02 49.13
N ASP A 651 -3.56 -21.71 50.41
CA ASP A 651 -4.64 -20.87 50.94
C ASP A 651 -4.57 -19.41 50.46
N MET A 652 -3.47 -19.00 49.82
CA MET A 652 -3.34 -17.68 49.18
C MET A 652 -4.46 -17.41 48.18
N SER A 653 -4.91 -18.43 47.45
CA SER A 653 -5.99 -18.30 46.45
C SER A 653 -7.35 -17.95 47.07
N ASN A 654 -7.51 -18.06 48.39
CA ASN A 654 -8.71 -17.63 49.11
C ASN A 654 -8.73 -16.12 49.43
N MET A 655 -7.63 -15.41 49.18
CA MET A 655 -7.55 -13.97 49.40
C MET A 655 -8.31 -13.20 48.32
N ASP A 656 -8.69 -11.96 48.61
CA ASP A 656 -9.20 -11.05 47.59
C ASP A 656 -8.18 -10.87 46.44
N ILE A 657 -8.66 -10.82 45.20
CA ILE A 657 -7.80 -10.81 44.00
C ILE A 657 -6.82 -9.64 43.98
N GLU A 658 -7.21 -8.47 44.50
CA GLU A 658 -6.33 -7.31 44.60
C GLU A 658 -5.20 -7.51 45.62
N GLN A 659 -5.45 -8.31 46.66
CA GLN A 659 -4.41 -8.66 47.63
C GLN A 659 -3.47 -9.72 47.07
N GLN A 660 -3.98 -10.68 46.28
CA GLN A 660 -3.16 -11.66 45.58
C GLN A 660 -2.20 -10.95 44.60
N LYS A 661 -2.72 -10.03 43.79
CA LYS A 661 -1.93 -9.16 42.90
C LYS A 661 -0.81 -8.45 43.64
N LYS A 662 -1.10 -7.78 44.76
CA LYS A 662 -0.09 -7.07 45.57
C LYS A 662 1.01 -7.98 46.11
N VAL A 663 0.70 -9.25 46.39
CA VAL A 663 1.73 -10.21 46.81
C VAL A 663 2.65 -10.55 45.64
N ILE A 664 2.11 -10.73 44.43
CA ILE A 664 2.89 -11.00 43.22
C ILE A 664 3.84 -9.84 42.94
N GLU A 665 3.32 -8.62 42.82
CA GLU A 665 4.09 -7.40 42.51
C GLU A 665 5.15 -7.08 43.57
N LYS A 666 4.93 -7.49 44.82
CA LYS A 666 5.93 -7.32 45.90
C LYS A 666 7.09 -8.32 45.80
N LYS A 667 6.88 -9.47 45.18
CA LYS A 667 7.85 -10.58 45.14
C LYS A 667 8.60 -10.64 43.81
N MET A 668 8.00 -10.17 42.74
CA MET A 668 8.54 -10.19 41.38
C MET A 668 8.23 -8.86 40.69
N ASP A 669 9.26 -8.23 40.12
CA ASP A 669 9.07 -7.16 39.14
C ASP A 669 8.77 -7.83 37.80
N LEU A 670 7.59 -7.59 37.23
CA LEU A 670 7.20 -8.24 35.97
C LEU A 670 8.08 -7.80 34.79
N LYS A 671 8.74 -6.63 34.88
CA LYS A 671 9.73 -6.18 33.89
C LYS A 671 10.92 -7.12 33.78
N ASP A 672 11.21 -7.86 34.85
CA ASP A 672 12.32 -8.81 34.90
C ASP A 672 12.04 -10.07 34.07
N LEU A 673 10.79 -10.32 33.66
CA LEU A 673 10.43 -11.46 32.81
C LEU A 673 10.94 -11.28 31.37
N SER A 674 11.18 -10.04 30.94
CA SER A 674 11.81 -9.75 29.64
C SER A 674 13.34 -9.92 29.64
N ASP A 675 13.96 -10.18 30.80
CA ASP A 675 15.40 -10.40 30.93
C ASP A 675 15.70 -11.91 31.04
N PRO A 676 16.31 -12.53 30.01
CA PRO A 676 16.57 -13.97 30.00
C PRO A 676 17.39 -14.47 31.19
N GLU A 677 18.33 -13.66 31.70
CA GLU A 677 19.16 -14.04 32.85
C GLU A 677 18.37 -13.99 34.16
N LYS A 678 17.42 -13.06 34.28
CA LYS A 678 16.54 -13.00 35.45
C LYS A 678 15.49 -14.10 35.41
N GLN A 679 14.92 -14.41 34.24
CA GLN A 679 14.03 -15.55 34.04
C GLN A 679 14.73 -16.86 34.41
N LYS A 680 15.97 -17.06 33.95
CA LYS A 680 16.78 -18.22 34.31
C LYS A 680 16.99 -18.35 35.82
N LYS A 681 17.30 -17.26 36.51
CA LYS A 681 17.45 -17.26 38.00
C LYS A 681 16.13 -17.56 38.70
N PHE A 682 15.01 -17.06 38.18
CA PHE A 682 13.69 -17.38 38.72
C PHE A 682 13.38 -18.88 38.56
N LEU A 683 13.62 -19.46 37.39
CA LEU A 683 13.40 -20.89 37.14
C LEU A 683 14.36 -21.78 37.92
N GLN A 684 15.62 -21.37 38.12
CA GLN A 684 16.56 -22.02 39.05
C GLN A 684 16.00 -22.07 40.47
N ARG A 685 15.41 -20.97 40.95
CA ARG A 685 14.78 -20.91 42.27
C ARG A 685 13.54 -21.80 42.32
N PHE A 686 12.65 -21.70 41.33
CA PHE A 686 11.46 -22.54 41.25
C PHE A 686 11.81 -24.02 41.32
N THR A 687 12.68 -24.49 40.42
CA THR A 687 13.05 -25.91 40.32
C THR A 687 13.74 -26.41 41.59
N ALA A 688 14.57 -25.59 42.25
CA ALA A 688 15.15 -25.94 43.54
C ALA A 688 14.09 -26.04 44.66
N MET A 689 13.13 -25.12 44.70
CA MET A 689 12.04 -25.18 45.69
C MET A 689 11.10 -26.36 45.41
N TYR A 690 10.83 -26.66 44.15
CA TYR A 690 10.03 -27.81 43.74
C TYR A 690 10.68 -29.12 44.17
N ASP A 691 12.00 -29.26 43.95
CA ASP A 691 12.79 -30.42 44.40
C ASP A 691 12.75 -30.58 45.94
N LEU A 692 12.77 -29.48 46.70
CA LEU A 692 12.66 -29.54 48.17
C LEU A 692 11.28 -29.98 48.65
N GLU A 693 10.21 -29.58 47.96
CA GLU A 693 8.84 -29.91 48.32
C GLU A 693 8.45 -31.33 47.90
N ASN A 694 8.90 -31.79 46.73
CA ASN A 694 8.40 -33.00 46.07
C ASN A 694 9.39 -34.17 46.03
N ASN A 695 10.69 -33.94 46.22
CA ASN A 695 11.71 -34.99 46.13
C ASN A 695 12.41 -35.27 47.47
N THR A 696 12.75 -36.54 47.72
CA THR A 696 13.52 -36.97 48.90
C THR A 696 14.90 -37.51 48.50
N GLY A 697 15.96 -37.19 49.24
CA GLY A 697 17.33 -37.69 48.98
C GLY A 697 18.23 -36.74 48.18
N SER A 698 19.01 -37.26 47.21
CA SER A 698 20.09 -36.53 46.52
C SER A 698 19.66 -35.26 45.77
N SER A 699 18.42 -35.19 45.28
CA SER A 699 17.85 -34.01 44.61
C SER A 699 17.68 -32.82 45.57
N ALA A 700 17.29 -33.07 46.82
CA ALA A 700 17.17 -32.04 47.85
C ALA A 700 18.54 -31.42 48.23
N ASN A 701 19.63 -32.21 48.16
CA ASN A 701 20.99 -31.71 48.37
C ASN A 701 21.49 -30.83 47.21
N ALA A 702 21.08 -31.14 45.97
CA ALA A 702 21.34 -30.29 44.81
C ALA A 702 20.60 -28.95 44.93
N ALA A 703 19.33 -28.97 45.35
CA ALA A 703 18.54 -27.77 45.63
C ALA A 703 19.18 -26.87 46.70
N LEU A 704 19.68 -27.44 47.80
CA LEU A 704 20.41 -26.69 48.85
C LEU A 704 21.71 -26.06 48.34
N THR A 705 22.37 -26.68 47.36
CA THR A 705 23.60 -26.15 46.73
C THR A 705 23.28 -24.97 45.82
N ILE A 706 22.19 -25.06 45.04
CA ILE A 706 21.69 -23.98 44.17
C ILE A 706 21.24 -22.78 45.00
N LEU A 707 20.53 -23.00 46.11
CA LEU A 707 20.04 -21.95 47.02
C LEU A 707 21.14 -21.34 47.91
N GLY A 708 22.21 -22.09 48.19
CA GLY A 708 23.30 -21.70 49.09
C GLY A 708 24.35 -20.76 48.51
N GLY A 709 24.32 -20.48 47.20
CA GLY A 709 25.08 -19.41 46.57
C GLY A 709 26.60 -19.48 46.80
N SER A 710 27.29 -20.54 46.34
CA SER A 710 28.75 -20.46 46.18
C SER A 710 29.08 -19.79 44.85
N SER A 711 29.41 -18.51 44.93
CA SER A 711 29.92 -17.65 43.86
C SER A 711 31.30 -18.07 43.35
N SER A 712 31.37 -19.18 42.62
CA SER A 712 32.52 -19.49 41.76
C SER A 712 32.05 -20.15 40.47
N THR A 713 32.06 -19.37 39.39
CA THR A 713 32.35 -19.75 38.00
C THR A 713 32.15 -21.23 37.63
N SER A 714 31.15 -21.47 36.78
CA SER A 714 31.08 -22.55 35.78
C SER A 714 31.81 -23.84 36.13
N GLY A 715 31.12 -24.75 36.82
CA GLY A 715 31.61 -26.11 37.00
C GLY A 715 30.55 -26.99 37.64
N ILE A 716 30.07 -27.98 36.89
CA ILE A 716 29.30 -29.11 37.40
C ILE A 716 30.05 -29.67 38.61
N SER A 717 29.42 -29.72 39.78
CA SER A 717 30.08 -30.20 41.00
C SER A 717 30.50 -31.67 40.82
N ALA A 718 31.64 -32.05 41.39
CA ALA A 718 32.18 -33.41 41.26
C ALA A 718 31.19 -34.49 41.76
N SER A 719 30.34 -34.15 42.71
CA SER A 719 29.23 -34.99 43.19
C SER A 719 28.09 -35.15 42.18
N LEU A 720 27.89 -34.18 41.29
CA LEU A 720 26.91 -34.22 40.20
C LEU A 720 27.44 -35.02 38.98
N LEU A 721 28.75 -35.03 38.77
CA LEU A 721 29.40 -35.94 37.81
C LEU A 721 29.37 -37.39 38.30
N GLU A 722 29.49 -37.63 39.60
CA GLU A 722 29.39 -38.97 40.20
C GLU A 722 27.99 -39.59 40.10
N SER A 723 26.93 -38.78 40.17
CA SER A 723 25.55 -39.27 39.99
C SER A 723 25.21 -39.58 38.53
N VAL A 724 25.91 -38.97 37.58
CA VAL A 724 25.77 -39.25 36.14
C VAL A 724 26.58 -40.50 35.72
N ASN A 725 27.73 -40.76 36.36
CA ASN A 725 28.58 -41.92 36.06
C ASN A 725 28.09 -43.25 36.68
N SER A 726 26.99 -43.22 37.43
CA SER A 726 26.39 -44.40 38.08
C SER A 726 25.04 -44.82 37.50
N LEU A 727 24.66 -44.27 36.33
CA LEU A 727 23.50 -44.67 35.52
C LEU A 727 23.91 -45.39 34.25
#